data_AF-A0A4C1V2H2-F1
#
_entry.id   AF-A0A4C1V2H2-F1
#
_cell.length_a   1.000
_cell.length_b   1.000
_cell.length_c   1.000
_cell.angle_alpha   90.00
_cell.angle_beta   90.00
_cell.angle_gamma   90.00
#
_symmetry.space_group_name_H-M   'P 1'
#
loop_
_entity.id
_entity.type
_entity.pdbx_description
1 polymer ?
#
loop_
_entity_poly.entity_id
_entity_poly.type
_entity_poly.pdbx_seq_one_letter_code
_entity_poly.pdbx_strand_id
1 'polypeptide(L)'
;MITERERACQCLCPLPLNHVIASPVRHALSQFYIFFFFLSPPGAGAVARAVLSATSPSSAHVPAACPRPELILHRQTVSFALGLPIRFPKVSNAKKTQRADLSRSTSKARKLRNSRSERTEEQIQQQNTDARVRMTRLHQEEPEDTRDERNEVRRLEQRQSRRFTVNRRRTNDQQRQQVHRAFISDSFLRLAFQYEPDIEYYAHSKVVIGAMDKECPHCHALKFKNEPAGMCCASGKVQLPEIETPPEPLNGLLIGTDPDSNVFLKSILRFNSCFQMTSFGATEIVRNTNANGQQFNSTFKIRGQVYHKMGSLLPMPNEPHKFLQIYFMGGEDSGSALANRVNARCNYNNLDSLYARRIVSELDALLNEHNELLKIFKSHMHQLQSDNHAIVINPDKTPAGEHIRRFNAPVVDDVAGIMVGDCTAAREIVIRRRNNNLQFIADTHRSYDALQYPLIFWKGQDGYCINIKQRDTVSGAETNKNVSSKDYYAYRLMIRRGLDNVILRCRELCQQFMVDMYAKIESERLRYLRYNQQKLRAEEYIHLRDAINNNADVAEIGNHVILPSSYVGSPRHMQEYIQDALTFVREYGRPCLFITFTCNPKWPEITSLLLPGQNAIHRHDITARVFRQKLKSLISFITKSHVFGPTRCWMYSVEWQKRGLPHAHILVWFIDKIRPEEIDSIISAEIPDPSTDQLLFDIVTTNMIHGPCDFTNDTVTNVDGYPIYRRRNPENGGQSFIKNIINTDIDIDNRWVVPYSPLLSKTYNAHINVEFCSSVKSIKYICKYVHKGSDMAVFRVENTNVNAPPVNKNDEITLYQIGRYISSNEAAWRIFGFPIHERDPAVVQLAIHLENGQRVFSRTRQRLIVQ
;
A
#
# COMPACT_ATOMS: atom_id res chain seq x y z
N MET A 1 -7.64 -21.22 12.60
CA MET A 1 -7.78 -21.52 11.15
C MET A 1 -8.07 -20.32 10.24
N ILE A 2 -8.90 -19.31 10.58
CA ILE A 2 -8.94 -18.07 9.75
C ILE A 2 -7.79 -17.09 10.11
N THR A 3 -7.25 -17.18 11.32
CA THR A 3 -6.26 -16.26 11.90
C THR A 3 -4.79 -16.52 11.54
N GLU A 4 -4.44 -17.69 11.01
CA GLU A 4 -3.03 -18.06 10.78
C GLU A 4 -2.47 -17.53 9.45
N ARG A 5 -3.29 -17.48 8.39
CA ARG A 5 -2.83 -17.15 7.04
C ARG A 5 -2.70 -15.65 6.76
N GLU A 6 -3.18 -14.77 7.64
CA GLU A 6 -2.92 -13.32 7.52
C GLU A 6 -1.47 -12.94 7.88
N ARG A 7 -0.72 -13.82 8.57
CA ARG A 7 0.69 -13.59 8.92
C ARG A 7 1.62 -13.54 7.70
N ALA A 8 1.25 -14.18 6.59
CA ALA A 8 2.07 -14.27 5.38
C ALA A 8 2.47 -12.89 4.79
N CYS A 9 1.61 -11.88 4.91
CA CYS A 9 1.92 -10.51 4.46
C CYS A 9 2.52 -9.60 5.53
N GLN A 10 2.62 -10.01 6.81
CA GLN A 10 2.95 -9.10 7.91
C GLN A 10 4.29 -9.33 8.64
N CYS A 11 4.91 -10.50 8.57
CA CYS A 11 6.11 -10.77 9.38
C CYS A 11 7.41 -10.24 8.74
N LEU A 12 8.08 -9.29 9.41
CA LEU A 12 9.55 -9.07 9.37
C LEU A 12 9.98 -8.32 10.65
N CYS A 13 9.67 -8.93 11.80
CA CYS A 13 10.29 -8.85 13.14
C CYS A 13 9.31 -9.46 14.17
N PRO A 14 9.79 -10.11 15.24
CA PRO A 14 8.95 -10.75 16.24
C PRO A 14 8.62 -9.82 17.43
N LEU A 15 7.41 -9.92 17.96
CA LEU A 15 7.03 -9.79 19.38
C LEU A 15 5.55 -10.24 19.53
N PRO A 16 5.11 -10.74 20.70
CA PRO A 16 3.81 -11.39 20.84
C PRO A 16 2.67 -10.38 21.06
N LEU A 17 1.53 -10.63 20.41
CA LEU A 17 0.29 -9.86 20.61
C LEU A 17 -0.80 -10.79 21.17
N ASN A 18 -1.18 -10.53 22.42
CA ASN A 18 -2.33 -11.17 23.05
C ASN A 18 -3.66 -10.65 22.49
N HIS A 19 -4.71 -11.47 22.65
CA HIS A 19 -6.06 -11.26 22.12
C HIS A 19 -6.70 -9.89 22.45
N VAL A 20 -7.07 -9.12 21.41
CA VAL A 20 -8.39 -8.46 21.26
C VAL A 20 -8.68 -8.33 19.74
N ILE A 21 -9.98 -8.32 19.37
CA ILE A 21 -10.64 -7.94 18.09
C ILE A 21 -11.45 -9.09 17.50
N ALA A 22 -12.74 -9.11 17.85
CA ALA A 22 -13.78 -9.87 17.15
C ALA A 22 -15.13 -9.16 17.33
N SER A 23 -15.58 -8.35 16.36
CA SER A 23 -16.96 -7.83 16.35
C SER A 23 -17.54 -7.48 14.96
N PRO A 24 -16.88 -6.69 14.07
CA PRO A 24 -17.56 -6.20 12.86
C PRO A 24 -17.85 -7.26 11.79
N VAL A 25 -17.07 -8.36 11.77
CA VAL A 25 -17.09 -9.35 10.67
C VAL A 25 -18.41 -10.12 10.58
N ARG A 26 -19.20 -10.22 11.66
CA ARG A 26 -20.44 -11.01 11.65
C ARG A 26 -21.55 -10.40 10.78
N HIS A 27 -21.63 -9.07 10.68
CA HIS A 27 -22.74 -8.43 9.95
C HIS A 27 -22.59 -8.49 8.43
N ALA A 28 -21.35 -8.44 7.92
CA ALA A 28 -21.07 -8.67 6.51
C ALA A 28 -21.33 -10.14 6.12
N LEU A 29 -21.04 -11.09 7.01
CA LEU A 29 -21.23 -12.51 6.73
C LEU A 29 -22.71 -12.91 6.60
N SER A 30 -23.64 -12.29 7.32
CA SER A 30 -25.07 -12.67 7.22
C SER A 30 -25.68 -12.30 5.86
N GLN A 31 -25.35 -11.13 5.30
CA GLN A 31 -25.79 -10.76 3.95
C GLN A 31 -25.18 -11.66 2.86
N PHE A 32 -23.93 -12.12 3.03
CA PHE A 32 -23.30 -13.06 2.10
C PHE A 32 -23.94 -14.47 2.11
N TYR A 33 -24.46 -14.94 3.25
CA TYR A 33 -25.14 -16.24 3.31
C TYR A 33 -26.53 -16.22 2.65
N ILE A 34 -27.26 -15.11 2.77
CA ILE A 34 -28.60 -14.95 2.15
C ILE A 34 -28.49 -14.98 0.62
N PHE A 35 -27.47 -14.34 0.04
CA PHE A 35 -27.29 -14.32 -1.43
C PHE A 35 -26.89 -15.66 -2.05
N PHE A 36 -26.20 -16.54 -1.32
CA PHE A 36 -25.76 -17.84 -1.86
C PHE A 36 -26.90 -18.86 -2.01
N PHE A 37 -28.02 -18.70 -1.30
CA PHE A 37 -29.17 -19.61 -1.41
C PHE A 37 -29.98 -19.46 -2.70
N PHE A 38 -29.81 -18.34 -3.44
CA PHE A 38 -30.55 -18.04 -4.67
C PHE A 38 -29.83 -18.45 -5.97
N LEU A 39 -28.71 -19.18 -5.89
CA LEU A 39 -27.86 -19.54 -7.05
C LEU A 39 -27.84 -21.04 -7.39
N SER A 40 -28.89 -21.78 -7.02
CA SER A 40 -29.13 -23.15 -7.50
C SER A 40 -30.02 -23.14 -8.75
N PRO A 41 -29.67 -23.86 -9.84
CA PRO A 41 -30.49 -23.91 -11.05
C PRO A 41 -31.75 -24.78 -10.85
N PRO A 42 -32.90 -24.44 -11.46
CA PRO A 42 -34.14 -25.20 -11.32
C PRO A 42 -34.16 -26.45 -12.21
N GLY A 43 -34.57 -27.59 -11.65
CA GLY A 43 -34.74 -28.84 -12.40
C GLY A 43 -35.64 -29.85 -11.68
N ALA A 44 -36.80 -30.12 -12.30
CA ALA A 44 -37.79 -31.17 -11.99
C ALA A 44 -38.59 -31.12 -10.66
N GLY A 45 -39.93 -30.99 -10.78
CA GLY A 45 -40.77 -32.07 -10.23
C GLY A 45 -41.81 -31.83 -9.12
N ALA A 46 -42.70 -30.84 -9.24
CA ALA A 46 -44.13 -30.86 -8.84
C ALA A 46 -44.62 -31.20 -7.39
N VAL A 47 -45.85 -30.69 -7.08
CA VAL A 47 -46.73 -31.01 -5.92
C VAL A 47 -46.25 -30.39 -4.57
N ALA A 48 -47.06 -29.66 -3.75
CA ALA A 48 -48.52 -29.47 -3.66
C ALA A 48 -48.94 -27.99 -3.45
N ARG A 49 -50.26 -27.78 -3.24
CA ARG A 49 -51.02 -26.51 -3.28
C ARG A 49 -51.62 -26.19 -1.89
N ALA A 50 -51.99 -24.91 -1.66
CA ALA A 50 -52.83 -24.39 -0.56
C ALA A 50 -52.13 -24.29 0.83
N VAL A 51 -52.51 -23.42 1.78
CA VAL A 51 -53.75 -22.63 2.02
C VAL A 51 -53.44 -21.17 2.44
N LEU A 52 -54.38 -20.24 2.22
CA LEU A 52 -54.37 -18.82 2.62
C LEU A 52 -55.06 -18.57 3.99
N SER A 53 -54.81 -17.38 4.59
CA SER A 53 -55.58 -16.75 5.69
C SER A 53 -55.38 -17.35 7.11
N ALA A 54 -55.60 -16.65 8.24
CA ALA A 54 -56.31 -15.36 8.43
C ALA A 54 -55.89 -14.58 9.72
N THR A 55 -56.12 -13.25 9.70
CA THR A 55 -56.61 -12.35 10.78
C THR A 55 -55.80 -12.00 12.06
N SER A 56 -55.91 -10.71 12.43
CA SER A 56 -55.64 -10.01 13.70
C SER A 56 -56.98 -9.47 14.29
N PRO A 57 -57.08 -8.62 15.36
CA PRO A 57 -56.14 -8.14 16.40
C PRO A 57 -56.73 -8.09 17.87
N SER A 58 -56.03 -7.43 18.82
CA SER A 58 -56.45 -6.92 20.17
C SER A 58 -56.49 -7.93 21.35
N SER A 59 -56.31 -7.58 22.66
CA SER A 59 -56.16 -6.28 23.36
C SER A 59 -55.33 -6.37 24.69
N ALA A 60 -54.87 -5.21 25.19
CA ALA A 60 -54.08 -4.87 26.39
C ALA A 60 -54.26 -5.62 27.75
N HIS A 61 -53.17 -5.74 28.53
CA HIS A 61 -52.92 -4.95 29.78
C HIS A 61 -51.51 -5.20 30.41
N VAL A 62 -51.06 -4.27 31.29
CA VAL A 62 -49.69 -4.05 31.84
C VAL A 62 -49.88 -3.44 33.26
N PRO A 63 -49.12 -3.75 34.35
CA PRO A 63 -47.63 -3.76 34.52
C PRO A 63 -47.11 -5.05 35.25
N ALA A 64 -45.95 -5.18 35.95
CA ALA A 64 -44.93 -4.25 36.50
C ALA A 64 -43.56 -4.91 36.85
N ALA A 65 -42.61 -4.07 37.33
CA ALA A 65 -41.45 -4.32 38.23
C ALA A 65 -40.13 -5.00 37.73
N CYS A 66 -39.02 -4.37 38.16
CA CYS A 66 -37.58 -4.72 38.06
C CYS A 66 -37.17 -5.98 38.89
N PRO A 67 -35.90 -6.51 38.86
CA PRO A 67 -34.63 -5.88 38.43
C PRO A 67 -33.63 -6.76 37.61
N ARG A 68 -32.41 -6.20 37.37
CA ARG A 68 -31.13 -6.89 37.07
C ARG A 68 -30.72 -7.81 38.26
N PRO A 69 -29.84 -8.85 38.16
CA PRO A 69 -28.54 -8.79 37.45
C PRO A 69 -27.91 -10.11 36.90
N GLU A 70 -26.67 -9.96 36.40
CA GLU A 70 -25.52 -10.90 36.39
C GLU A 70 -25.46 -12.21 35.56
N LEU A 71 -24.24 -12.45 35.01
CA LEU A 71 -23.81 -13.69 34.34
C LEU A 71 -23.05 -14.59 35.32
N ILE A 72 -23.36 -15.88 35.35
CA ILE A 72 -22.38 -16.96 35.65
C ILE A 72 -22.64 -18.15 34.70
N LEU A 73 -21.57 -18.79 34.20
CA LEU A 73 -21.62 -20.00 33.38
C LEU A 73 -22.01 -21.24 34.20
N HIS A 74 -22.71 -22.22 33.60
CA HIS A 74 -22.16 -23.59 33.55
C HIS A 74 -22.74 -24.51 32.45
N ARG A 75 -21.94 -25.51 32.07
CA ARG A 75 -22.30 -26.63 31.17
C ARG A 75 -23.28 -27.61 31.86
N GLN A 76 -24.15 -28.28 31.10
CA GLN A 76 -24.11 -29.75 30.93
C GLN A 76 -25.09 -30.33 29.89
N THR A 77 -24.80 -31.56 29.48
CA THR A 77 -25.44 -32.46 28.50
C THR A 77 -26.66 -33.23 29.02
N VAL A 78 -27.63 -33.58 28.15
CA VAL A 78 -28.42 -34.85 28.22
C VAL A 78 -28.79 -35.33 26.80
N SER A 79 -28.81 -36.66 26.59
CA SER A 79 -29.18 -37.39 25.35
C SER A 79 -30.67 -37.75 25.26
N PHE A 80 -31.18 -38.20 24.10
CA PHE A 80 -32.19 -39.29 24.04
C PHE A 80 -32.30 -39.95 22.64
N ALA A 81 -32.94 -41.12 22.58
CA ALA A 81 -33.23 -41.94 21.39
C ALA A 81 -34.72 -42.44 21.45
N LEU A 82 -35.29 -43.34 20.64
CA LEU A 82 -34.77 -44.38 19.72
C LEU A 82 -35.92 -44.80 18.77
N GLY A 83 -35.67 -45.15 17.49
CA GLY A 83 -36.75 -45.66 16.60
C GLY A 83 -36.30 -46.10 15.18
N LEU A 84 -36.62 -47.33 14.80
CA LEU A 84 -36.23 -48.08 13.57
C LEU A 84 -37.50 -48.53 12.79
N PRO A 85 -37.46 -49.34 11.70
CA PRO A 85 -36.55 -49.44 10.54
C PRO A 85 -37.26 -49.68 9.16
N ILE A 86 -36.56 -49.54 8.02
CA ILE A 86 -36.85 -50.28 6.75
C ILE A 86 -35.53 -50.78 6.11
N ARG A 87 -35.54 -51.96 5.46
CA ARG A 87 -34.37 -52.66 4.84
C ARG A 87 -34.37 -52.58 3.30
N PHE A 88 -33.19 -52.72 2.67
CA PHE A 88 -32.88 -53.53 1.44
C PHE A 88 -31.32 -53.69 1.32
N PRO A 89 -30.72 -54.44 0.35
CA PRO A 89 -30.33 -55.86 0.51
C PRO A 89 -28.81 -56.11 0.65
N LYS A 90 -28.43 -57.40 0.84
CA LYS A 90 -27.05 -57.88 1.14
C LYS A 90 -26.10 -57.88 -0.07
N VAL A 91 -24.81 -57.63 0.19
CA VAL A 91 -23.67 -57.93 -0.71
C VAL A 91 -22.75 -59.00 -0.07
N SER A 92 -22.05 -59.77 -0.90
CA SER A 92 -21.46 -61.09 -0.62
C SER A 92 -20.25 -61.17 0.33
N ASN A 93 -20.05 -62.36 0.92
CA ASN A 93 -19.09 -62.68 1.98
C ASN A 93 -17.59 -62.69 1.60
N ALA A 94 -17.21 -62.36 0.36
CA ALA A 94 -15.83 -62.56 -0.14
C ALA A 94 -14.76 -61.61 0.48
N LYS A 95 -15.16 -60.52 1.14
CA LYS A 95 -14.23 -59.47 1.60
C LYS A 95 -13.72 -59.60 3.06
N LYS A 96 -14.16 -60.61 3.83
CA LYS A 96 -13.72 -60.76 5.24
C LYS A 96 -12.39 -61.52 5.40
N THR A 97 -12.12 -62.54 4.59
CA THR A 97 -10.88 -63.33 4.65
C THR A 97 -9.66 -62.51 4.25
N GLN A 98 -9.73 -61.78 3.13
CA GLN A 98 -8.61 -60.93 2.63
C GLN A 98 -8.13 -59.87 3.63
N ARG A 99 -9.02 -59.35 4.50
CA ARG A 99 -8.67 -58.35 5.52
C ARG A 99 -7.90 -58.93 6.72
N ALA A 100 -8.04 -60.22 6.99
CA ALA A 100 -7.31 -60.89 8.08
C ALA A 100 -5.85 -61.15 7.70
N ASP A 101 -5.58 -61.59 6.46
CA ASP A 101 -4.23 -61.93 6.01
C ASP A 101 -3.34 -60.71 5.80
N LEU A 102 -3.87 -59.59 5.27
CA LEU A 102 -3.13 -58.32 5.20
C LEU A 102 -2.75 -57.79 6.59
N SER A 103 -3.64 -57.91 7.58
CA SER A 103 -3.36 -57.55 8.98
C SER A 103 -2.21 -58.39 9.56
N ARG A 104 -2.24 -59.71 9.32
CA ARG A 104 -1.21 -60.64 9.80
C ARG A 104 0.15 -60.39 9.13
N SER A 105 0.17 -60.09 7.83
CA SER A 105 1.38 -59.73 7.09
C SER A 105 2.01 -58.41 7.58
N THR A 106 1.21 -57.35 7.74
CA THR A 106 1.70 -56.04 8.21
C THR A 106 2.24 -56.08 9.65
N SER A 107 1.67 -56.90 10.54
CA SER A 107 2.22 -57.07 11.91
C SER A 107 3.58 -57.80 11.93
N LYS A 108 3.79 -58.80 11.07
CA LYS A 108 5.10 -59.47 10.91
C LYS A 108 6.15 -58.51 10.34
N ALA A 109 5.80 -57.76 9.30
CA ALA A 109 6.68 -56.74 8.71
C ALA A 109 7.06 -55.64 9.71
N ARG A 110 6.10 -55.18 10.53
CA ARG A 110 6.33 -54.20 11.60
C ARG A 110 7.22 -54.74 12.72
N LYS A 111 7.04 -56.00 13.16
CA LYS A 111 7.98 -56.64 14.11
C LYS A 111 9.39 -56.75 13.55
N LEU A 112 9.54 -57.13 12.26
CA LEU A 112 10.86 -57.17 11.60
C LEU A 112 11.50 -55.78 11.43
N ARG A 113 10.69 -54.72 11.30
CA ARG A 113 11.19 -53.34 11.20
C ARG A 113 11.67 -52.83 12.56
N ASN A 114 10.92 -53.09 13.63
CA ASN A 114 11.32 -52.73 15.00
C ASN A 114 12.59 -53.50 15.43
N SER A 115 12.68 -54.81 15.15
CA SER A 115 13.90 -55.59 15.44
C SER A 115 15.09 -55.29 14.51
N ARG A 116 14.93 -54.35 13.57
CA ARG A 116 16.02 -53.75 12.79
C ARG A 116 16.45 -52.38 13.32
N SER A 117 15.55 -51.62 13.95
CA SER A 117 15.88 -50.33 14.59
C SER A 117 16.51 -50.47 15.98
N GLU A 118 16.37 -51.63 16.62
CA GLU A 118 16.92 -51.91 17.97
C GLU A 118 18.32 -52.56 17.94
N ARG A 119 18.98 -52.62 16.78
CA ARG A 119 20.29 -53.27 16.59
C ARG A 119 21.44 -52.30 16.83
N THR A 120 22.47 -52.74 17.52
CA THR A 120 23.73 -52.01 17.63
C THR A 120 24.52 -52.05 16.32
N GLU A 121 25.40 -51.08 16.09
CA GLU A 121 26.20 -51.01 14.87
C GLU A 121 27.05 -52.27 14.64
N GLU A 122 27.61 -52.86 15.70
CA GLU A 122 28.32 -54.15 15.64
C GLU A 122 27.44 -55.29 15.11
N GLN A 123 26.18 -55.38 15.53
CA GLN A 123 25.26 -56.42 15.03
C GLN A 123 24.91 -56.22 13.55
N ILE A 124 24.85 -54.97 13.09
CA ILE A 124 24.67 -54.63 11.67
C ILE A 124 25.95 -54.99 10.89
N GLN A 125 27.12 -54.67 11.43
CA GLN A 125 28.43 -54.96 10.83
C GLN A 125 28.66 -56.48 10.70
N GLN A 126 28.36 -57.25 11.76
CA GLN A 126 28.46 -58.71 11.79
C GLN A 126 27.53 -59.33 10.74
N GLN A 127 26.26 -58.91 10.69
CA GLN A 127 25.28 -59.48 9.76
C GLN A 127 25.55 -59.10 8.29
N ASN A 128 26.10 -57.91 8.04
CA ASN A 128 26.63 -57.53 6.72
C ASN A 128 27.87 -58.36 6.34
N THR A 129 28.71 -58.71 7.32
CA THR A 129 29.89 -59.57 7.11
C THR A 129 29.47 -61.00 6.82
N ASP A 130 28.54 -61.57 7.58
CA ASP A 130 27.97 -62.90 7.32
C ASP A 130 27.26 -62.97 5.96
N ALA A 131 26.54 -61.91 5.57
CA ALA A 131 25.90 -61.82 4.26
C ALA A 131 26.94 -61.76 3.13
N ARG A 132 28.05 -61.02 3.32
CA ARG A 132 29.19 -61.00 2.38
C ARG A 132 29.84 -62.38 2.28
N VAL A 133 30.18 -63.02 3.40
CA VAL A 133 30.78 -64.37 3.43
C VAL A 133 29.86 -65.39 2.76
N ARG A 134 28.55 -65.33 3.01
CA ARG A 134 27.56 -66.23 2.38
C ARG A 134 27.46 -66.01 0.88
N MET A 135 27.47 -64.76 0.41
CA MET A 135 27.53 -64.44 -1.02
C MET A 135 28.86 -64.87 -1.66
N THR A 136 30.00 -64.68 -0.97
CA THR A 136 31.32 -65.14 -1.46
C THR A 136 31.34 -66.66 -1.61
N ARG A 137 30.76 -67.41 -0.67
CA ARG A 137 30.67 -68.88 -0.76
C ARG A 137 29.81 -69.33 -1.94
N LEU A 138 28.64 -68.69 -2.11
CA LEU A 138 27.76 -68.92 -3.28
C LEU A 138 28.46 -68.58 -4.61
N HIS A 139 29.35 -67.58 -4.64
CA HIS A 139 30.17 -67.24 -5.80
C HIS A 139 31.40 -68.15 -6.01
N GLN A 140 31.81 -68.92 -5.00
CA GLN A 140 32.89 -69.92 -5.11
C GLN A 140 32.39 -71.28 -5.61
N GLU A 141 31.11 -71.60 -5.35
CA GLU A 141 30.44 -72.84 -5.78
C GLU A 141 29.74 -72.68 -7.15
N GLU A 142 29.93 -71.55 -7.83
CA GLU A 142 29.20 -71.17 -9.03
C GLU A 142 29.94 -71.55 -10.33
N PRO A 143 29.31 -72.29 -11.26
CA PRO A 143 29.93 -72.63 -12.55
C PRO A 143 30.36 -71.40 -13.35
N GLU A 144 31.45 -71.54 -14.11
CA GLU A 144 32.08 -70.42 -14.82
C GLU A 144 31.15 -69.79 -15.87
N ASP A 145 30.40 -70.61 -16.61
CA ASP A 145 29.41 -70.15 -17.60
C ASP A 145 28.30 -69.28 -16.97
N THR A 146 27.72 -69.70 -15.83
CA THR A 146 26.69 -68.93 -15.11
C THR A 146 27.23 -67.71 -14.37
N ARG A 147 28.55 -67.66 -14.13
CA ARG A 147 29.24 -66.46 -13.67
C ARG A 147 29.38 -65.45 -14.80
N ASP A 148 29.76 -65.91 -15.99
CA ASP A 148 30.02 -65.04 -17.14
C ASP A 148 28.73 -64.53 -17.79
N GLU A 149 27.69 -65.36 -17.90
CA GLU A 149 26.35 -64.95 -18.35
C GLU A 149 25.76 -63.84 -17.45
N ARG A 150 25.88 -63.97 -16.11
CA ARG A 150 25.43 -62.93 -15.17
C ARG A 150 26.27 -61.67 -15.26
N ASN A 151 27.58 -61.79 -15.46
CA ASN A 151 28.45 -60.65 -15.68
C ASN A 151 28.10 -59.92 -17.00
N GLU A 152 27.70 -60.65 -18.03
CA GLU A 152 27.24 -60.08 -19.30
C GLU A 152 25.88 -59.37 -19.15
N VAL A 153 24.89 -59.99 -18.50
CA VAL A 153 23.62 -59.33 -18.15
C VAL A 153 23.88 -58.03 -17.38
N ARG A 154 24.75 -58.06 -16.37
CA ARG A 154 25.09 -56.87 -15.57
C ARG A 154 25.81 -55.78 -16.38
N ARG A 155 26.66 -56.16 -17.35
CA ARG A 155 27.29 -55.23 -18.30
C ARG A 155 26.26 -54.62 -19.25
N LEU A 156 25.27 -55.38 -19.69
CA LEU A 156 24.16 -54.92 -20.53
C LEU A 156 23.24 -53.95 -19.77
N GLU A 157 22.85 -54.27 -18.54
CA GLU A 157 22.09 -53.37 -17.65
C GLU A 157 22.83 -52.05 -17.40
N GLN A 158 24.14 -52.09 -17.09
CA GLN A 158 24.95 -50.89 -16.92
C GLN A 158 25.05 -50.07 -18.22
N ARG A 159 25.17 -50.72 -19.38
CA ARG A 159 25.16 -50.04 -20.69
C ARG A 159 23.80 -49.37 -20.96
N GLN A 160 22.68 -50.04 -20.67
CA GLN A 160 21.34 -49.47 -20.81
C GLN A 160 21.11 -48.28 -19.86
N SER A 161 21.49 -48.41 -18.58
CA SER A 161 21.38 -47.33 -17.57
C SER A 161 22.23 -46.11 -17.93
N ARG A 162 23.48 -46.31 -18.41
CA ARG A 162 24.32 -45.24 -18.96
C ARG A 162 23.68 -44.59 -20.18
N ARG A 163 23.16 -45.37 -21.13
CA ARG A 163 22.48 -44.86 -22.34
C ARG A 163 21.24 -44.04 -22.00
N PHE A 164 20.42 -44.49 -21.06
CA PHE A 164 19.25 -43.76 -20.57
C PHE A 164 19.66 -42.43 -19.92
N THR A 165 20.70 -42.44 -19.07
CA THR A 165 21.23 -41.24 -18.41
C THR A 165 21.78 -40.22 -19.42
N VAL A 166 22.53 -40.67 -20.43
CA VAL A 166 23.07 -39.81 -21.51
C VAL A 166 21.96 -39.26 -22.40
N ASN A 167 20.98 -40.08 -22.77
CA ASN A 167 19.83 -39.61 -23.54
C ASN A 167 19.02 -38.57 -22.76
N ARG A 168 18.77 -38.79 -21.46
CA ARG A 168 18.07 -37.82 -20.61
C ARG A 168 18.81 -36.48 -20.52
N ARG A 169 20.14 -36.50 -20.38
CA ARG A 169 20.96 -35.28 -20.44
C ARG A 169 20.79 -34.56 -21.78
N ARG A 170 20.95 -35.27 -22.91
CA ARG A 170 20.77 -34.69 -24.26
C ARG A 170 19.38 -34.07 -24.47
N THR A 171 18.31 -34.71 -24.01
CA THR A 171 16.96 -34.15 -24.11
C THR A 171 16.81 -32.87 -23.29
N ASN A 172 17.34 -32.84 -22.07
CA ASN A 172 17.34 -31.64 -21.23
C ASN A 172 18.17 -30.51 -21.87
N ASP A 173 19.35 -30.83 -22.42
CA ASP A 173 20.22 -29.86 -23.12
C ASP A 173 19.54 -29.28 -24.37
N GLN A 174 18.78 -30.10 -25.11
CA GLN A 174 17.98 -29.64 -26.25
C GLN A 174 16.81 -28.74 -25.82
N GLN A 175 16.11 -29.07 -24.75
CA GLN A 175 15.05 -28.23 -24.18
C GLN A 175 15.62 -26.88 -23.71
N ARG A 176 16.74 -26.88 -22.99
CA ARG A 176 17.49 -25.67 -22.60
C ARG A 176 17.80 -24.76 -23.77
N GLN A 177 18.37 -25.33 -24.84
CA GLN A 177 18.65 -24.57 -26.06
C GLN A 177 17.37 -24.05 -26.73
N GLN A 178 16.26 -24.79 -26.69
CA GLN A 178 14.98 -24.35 -27.23
C GLN A 178 14.41 -23.17 -26.45
N VAL A 179 14.38 -23.21 -25.12
CA VAL A 179 13.90 -22.11 -24.27
C VAL A 179 14.78 -20.87 -24.44
N HIS A 180 16.11 -21.05 -24.45
CA HIS A 180 17.05 -19.95 -24.66
C HIS A 180 16.87 -19.28 -26.04
N ARG A 181 16.68 -20.08 -27.11
CA ARG A 181 16.34 -19.56 -28.44
C ARG A 181 14.97 -18.88 -28.47
N ALA A 182 13.95 -19.42 -27.80
CA ALA A 182 12.62 -18.82 -27.74
C ALA A 182 12.64 -17.45 -27.04
N PHE A 183 13.38 -17.34 -25.93
CA PHE A 183 13.63 -16.10 -25.20
C PHE A 183 14.35 -15.06 -26.09
N ILE A 184 15.43 -15.46 -26.79
CA ILE A 184 16.13 -14.59 -27.75
C ILE A 184 15.22 -14.18 -28.93
N SER A 185 14.39 -15.11 -29.42
CA SER A 185 13.43 -14.85 -30.51
C SER A 185 12.15 -14.15 -30.03
N ASP A 186 12.18 -13.55 -28.84
CA ASP A 186 11.11 -12.73 -28.28
C ASP A 186 9.77 -13.49 -28.04
N SER A 187 9.81 -14.83 -28.05
CA SER A 187 8.68 -15.75 -27.89
C SER A 187 8.54 -16.19 -26.44
N PHE A 188 7.64 -15.52 -25.73
CA PHE A 188 7.41 -15.71 -24.29
C PHE A 188 6.25 -16.65 -23.96
N LEU A 189 5.58 -17.23 -24.97
CA LEU A 189 4.37 -18.03 -24.78
C LEU A 189 4.63 -19.22 -23.85
N ARG A 190 3.92 -19.26 -22.71
CA ARG A 190 4.02 -20.31 -21.68
C ARG A 190 5.44 -20.50 -21.10
N LEU A 191 6.30 -19.48 -21.16
CA LEU A 191 7.66 -19.52 -20.60
C LEU A 191 7.71 -19.95 -19.13
N ALA A 192 6.70 -19.65 -18.32
CA ALA A 192 6.65 -20.05 -16.91
C ALA A 192 6.68 -21.58 -16.71
N PHE A 193 6.12 -22.35 -17.65
CA PHE A 193 6.10 -23.82 -17.61
C PHE A 193 7.42 -24.44 -18.12
N GLN A 194 8.33 -23.60 -18.62
CA GLN A 194 9.62 -23.97 -19.21
C GLN A 194 10.73 -23.10 -18.59
N TYR A 195 10.66 -22.90 -17.27
CA TYR A 195 11.63 -22.10 -16.54
C TYR A 195 13.01 -22.77 -16.55
N GLU A 196 14.02 -22.03 -17.01
CA GLU A 196 15.42 -22.45 -17.02
C GLU A 196 16.26 -21.54 -16.11
N PRO A 197 17.01 -22.10 -15.14
CA PRO A 197 17.88 -21.35 -14.25
C PRO A 197 18.94 -20.49 -14.95
N ASP A 198 19.43 -20.89 -16.12
CA ASP A 198 20.59 -20.24 -16.76
C ASP A 198 20.21 -18.98 -17.56
N ILE A 199 18.93 -18.54 -17.53
CA ILE A 199 18.44 -17.39 -18.29
C ILE A 199 18.28 -16.15 -17.39
N GLU A 200 18.87 -15.03 -17.82
CA GLU A 200 18.78 -13.72 -17.17
C GLU A 200 17.47 -12.98 -17.53
N TYR A 201 16.33 -13.50 -17.09
CA TYR A 201 15.01 -12.91 -17.41
C TYR A 201 14.88 -11.43 -17.05
N TYR A 202 15.55 -10.97 -15.99
CA TYR A 202 15.54 -9.58 -15.53
C TYR A 202 16.21 -8.60 -16.51
N ALA A 203 17.10 -9.07 -17.38
CA ALA A 203 17.85 -8.25 -18.34
C ALA A 203 17.07 -8.00 -19.65
N HIS A 204 15.92 -8.68 -19.85
CA HIS A 204 15.21 -8.63 -21.12
C HIS A 204 14.58 -7.25 -21.42
N SER A 205 14.64 -6.81 -22.67
CA SER A 205 14.16 -5.50 -23.14
C SER A 205 12.67 -5.23 -22.85
N LYS A 206 11.84 -6.28 -22.81
CA LYS A 206 10.41 -6.23 -22.44
C LYS A 206 10.15 -6.12 -20.92
N VAL A 207 11.15 -6.42 -20.10
CA VAL A 207 11.08 -6.41 -18.62
C VAL A 207 11.71 -5.14 -18.05
N VAL A 208 12.90 -4.79 -18.52
CA VAL A 208 13.71 -3.65 -18.07
C VAL A 208 12.97 -2.33 -18.28
N ILE A 209 12.92 -1.50 -17.23
CA ILE A 209 12.23 -0.18 -17.29
C ILE A 209 13.14 0.94 -17.81
N GLY A 210 14.45 0.71 -17.86
CA GLY A 210 15.49 1.66 -18.26
C GLY A 210 15.88 2.63 -17.14
N ALA A 211 16.86 3.48 -17.43
CA ALA A 211 17.22 4.60 -16.57
C ALA A 211 16.13 5.69 -16.59
N MET A 212 16.25 6.65 -15.66
CA MET A 212 15.43 7.87 -15.64
C MET A 212 16.15 8.99 -16.40
N ASP A 213 16.35 8.79 -17.71
CA ASP A 213 17.15 9.63 -18.60
C ASP A 213 16.32 10.42 -19.63
N LYS A 214 15.04 10.08 -19.81
CA LYS A 214 14.15 10.69 -20.79
C LYS A 214 13.72 12.08 -20.35
N GLU A 215 14.35 13.09 -20.93
CA GLU A 215 14.12 14.49 -20.60
C GLU A 215 12.77 15.01 -21.13
N CYS A 216 12.15 15.94 -20.40
CA CYS A 216 10.97 16.65 -20.86
C CYS A 216 11.35 17.89 -21.68
N PRO A 217 10.87 18.05 -22.93
CA PRO A 217 11.23 19.18 -23.81
C PRO A 217 10.67 20.54 -23.36
N HIS A 218 9.89 20.61 -22.27
CA HIS A 218 9.29 21.86 -21.78
C HIS A 218 9.77 22.31 -20.40
N CYS A 219 10.41 21.43 -19.62
CA CYS A 219 10.80 21.75 -18.24
C CYS A 219 12.02 20.94 -17.73
N HIS A 220 12.74 20.27 -18.64
CA HIS A 220 13.98 19.51 -18.37
C HIS A 220 13.87 18.42 -17.28
N ALA A 221 12.65 18.03 -16.91
CA ALA A 221 12.38 16.99 -15.94
C ALA A 221 12.74 15.60 -16.50
N LEU A 222 13.52 14.85 -15.72
CA LEU A 222 13.96 13.50 -16.06
C LEU A 222 12.88 12.46 -15.75
N LYS A 223 12.62 11.58 -16.71
CA LYS A 223 11.56 10.56 -16.67
C LYS A 223 12.06 9.19 -17.09
N PHE A 224 11.36 8.15 -16.65
CA PHE A 224 11.49 6.82 -17.24
C PHE A 224 10.78 6.76 -18.60
N LYS A 225 11.24 5.86 -19.49
CA LYS A 225 10.74 5.73 -20.87
C LYS A 225 9.21 5.73 -21.02
N ASN A 226 8.52 5.01 -20.12
CA ASN A 226 7.08 4.72 -20.13
C ASN A 226 6.25 5.60 -19.17
N GLU A 227 6.82 6.72 -18.68
CA GLU A 227 6.08 7.74 -17.93
C GLU A 227 5.27 8.66 -18.86
N PRO A 228 4.03 9.05 -18.49
CA PRO A 228 3.21 9.96 -19.28
C PRO A 228 3.91 11.29 -19.56
N ALA A 229 3.78 11.79 -20.80
CA ALA A 229 4.43 13.03 -21.24
C ALA A 229 4.19 14.20 -20.28
N GLY A 230 2.92 14.39 -19.89
CA GLY A 230 2.48 15.50 -19.05
C GLY A 230 2.66 15.35 -17.53
N MET A 231 3.24 14.25 -17.01
CA MET A 231 3.35 14.04 -15.55
C MET A 231 4.08 15.18 -14.82
N CYS A 232 5.07 15.78 -15.47
CA CYS A 232 6.01 16.73 -14.87
C CYS A 232 5.62 18.21 -15.01
N CYS A 233 4.76 18.57 -15.98
CA CYS A 233 4.43 19.97 -16.30
C CYS A 233 3.12 20.14 -17.08
N ALA A 234 2.22 19.14 -17.06
CA ALA A 234 1.01 19.07 -17.90
C ALA A 234 1.28 19.35 -19.40
N SER A 235 2.42 18.86 -19.90
CA SER A 235 2.95 19.11 -21.25
C SER A 235 3.21 20.59 -21.50
N GLY A 236 4.05 21.21 -20.67
CA GLY A 236 4.52 22.60 -20.79
C GLY A 236 3.56 23.68 -20.27
N LYS A 237 2.35 23.30 -19.84
CA LYS A 237 1.32 24.22 -19.33
C LYS A 237 1.57 24.71 -17.91
N VAL A 238 2.36 23.95 -17.13
CA VAL A 238 2.78 24.34 -15.78
C VAL A 238 4.24 24.79 -15.87
N GLN A 239 4.46 26.07 -15.58
CA GLN A 239 5.76 26.71 -15.48
C GLN A 239 5.74 27.47 -14.15
N LEU A 240 6.66 27.14 -13.24
CA LEU A 240 6.71 27.70 -11.88
C LEU A 240 8.13 28.24 -11.62
N PRO A 241 8.28 29.38 -10.91
CA PRO A 241 9.58 29.88 -10.46
C PRO A 241 10.31 28.81 -9.66
N GLU A 242 11.62 28.66 -9.88
CA GLU A 242 12.43 27.64 -9.23
C GLU A 242 12.63 27.93 -7.73
N ILE A 243 12.91 26.88 -6.94
CA ILE A 243 13.38 27.08 -5.57
C ILE A 243 14.90 27.10 -5.67
N GLU A 244 15.48 28.28 -5.55
CA GLU A 244 16.93 28.50 -5.58
C GLU A 244 17.63 27.67 -4.50
N THR A 245 18.82 27.17 -4.83
CA THR A 245 19.76 26.60 -3.86
C THR A 245 20.00 27.59 -2.72
N PRO A 246 19.87 27.18 -1.45
CA PRO A 246 20.13 28.07 -0.33
C PRO A 246 21.61 28.48 -0.25
N PRO A 247 21.94 29.58 0.44
CA PRO A 247 23.31 29.90 0.80
C PRO A 247 23.81 28.99 1.93
N GLU A 248 25.10 29.13 2.24
CA GLU A 248 25.69 28.48 3.41
C GLU A 248 25.20 29.11 4.73
N PRO A 249 25.08 28.31 5.81
CA PRO A 249 25.44 26.90 5.93
C PRO A 249 24.34 25.92 5.48
N LEU A 250 23.14 26.39 5.14
CA LEU A 250 22.00 25.50 4.87
C LEU A 250 22.25 24.57 3.68
N ASN A 251 22.92 25.05 2.62
CA ASN A 251 23.33 24.20 1.52
C ASN A 251 24.32 23.11 1.94
N GLY A 252 25.42 23.46 2.60
CA GLY A 252 26.43 22.51 3.09
C GLY A 252 25.85 21.43 3.99
N LEU A 253 24.96 21.82 4.90
CA LEU A 253 24.19 20.93 5.79
C LEU A 253 23.23 19.99 5.03
N LEU A 254 22.67 20.42 3.90
CA LEU A 254 21.76 19.62 3.06
C LEU A 254 22.50 18.69 2.09
N ILE A 255 23.67 19.09 1.58
CA ILE A 255 24.45 18.29 0.62
C ILE A 255 25.44 17.33 1.29
N GLY A 256 25.80 17.57 2.55
CA GLY A 256 26.70 16.71 3.32
C GLY A 256 28.17 17.16 3.32
N THR A 257 28.46 18.40 2.94
CA THR A 257 29.82 18.97 2.98
C THR A 257 30.13 19.63 4.32
N ASP A 258 29.12 20.06 5.09
CA ASP A 258 29.33 20.58 6.44
C ASP A 258 29.57 19.43 7.45
N PRO A 259 30.53 19.53 8.40
CA PRO A 259 30.78 18.48 9.39
C PRO A 259 29.57 18.06 10.24
N ASP A 260 28.64 18.97 10.53
CA ASP A 260 27.46 18.71 11.36
C ASP A 260 26.26 18.20 10.53
N SER A 261 26.39 18.05 9.19
CA SER A 261 25.33 17.59 8.29
C SER A 261 24.63 16.32 8.75
N ASN A 262 25.36 15.38 9.37
CA ASN A 262 24.78 14.14 9.88
C ASN A 262 23.82 14.40 11.07
N VAL A 263 24.20 15.29 11.98
CA VAL A 263 23.36 15.71 13.13
C VAL A 263 22.13 16.47 12.63
N PHE A 264 22.33 17.40 11.68
CA PHE A 264 21.27 18.17 11.05
C PHE A 264 20.26 17.27 10.33
N LEU A 265 20.71 16.47 9.36
CA LEU A 265 19.83 15.64 8.52
C LEU A 265 19.09 14.57 9.33
N LYS A 266 19.73 13.96 10.35
CA LYS A 266 19.07 12.99 11.25
C LYS A 266 17.97 13.61 12.12
N SER A 267 18.00 14.93 12.32
CA SER A 267 17.03 15.66 13.17
C SER A 267 16.32 16.79 12.42
N ILE A 268 16.30 16.76 11.07
CA ILE A 268 15.88 17.89 10.23
C ILE A 268 14.43 18.36 10.51
N LEU A 269 13.55 17.44 10.91
CA LEU A 269 12.19 17.75 11.39
C LEU A 269 12.19 18.68 12.62
N ARG A 270 13.12 18.45 13.57
CA ARG A 270 13.28 19.28 14.77
C ARG A 270 13.91 20.63 14.42
N PHE A 271 14.94 20.64 13.56
CA PHE A 271 15.52 21.89 13.07
C PHE A 271 14.50 22.74 12.33
N ASN A 272 13.68 22.19 11.42
CA ASN A 272 12.58 22.95 10.81
C ASN A 272 11.57 23.44 11.88
N SER A 273 11.30 22.63 12.89
CA SER A 273 10.41 22.99 14.00
C SER A 273 10.94 24.11 14.91
N CYS A 274 12.25 24.42 14.86
CA CYS A 274 12.83 25.62 15.47
C CYS A 274 12.46 26.91 14.73
N PHE A 275 12.17 26.83 13.43
CA PHE A 275 11.98 28.00 12.56
C PHE A 275 10.55 28.17 12.04
N GLN A 276 9.75 27.11 12.02
CA GLN A 276 8.34 27.15 11.59
C GLN A 276 7.57 28.26 12.34
N MET A 277 6.82 29.06 11.59
CA MET A 277 6.05 30.19 12.10
C MET A 277 4.65 29.75 12.57
N THR A 278 4.29 28.51 12.24
CA THR A 278 2.99 27.89 12.47
C THR A 278 3.15 26.57 13.22
N SER A 279 2.11 26.18 13.95
CA SER A 279 2.01 24.83 14.51
C SER A 279 1.42 23.86 13.49
N PHE A 280 2.10 22.74 13.27
CA PHE A 280 1.60 21.62 12.49
C PHE A 280 0.63 20.78 13.32
N GLY A 281 -0.66 20.81 12.99
CA GLY A 281 -1.70 20.00 13.61
C GLY A 281 -2.20 18.90 12.67
N ALA A 282 -2.46 17.72 13.23
CA ALA A 282 -3.29 16.69 12.63
C ALA A 282 -4.19 16.09 13.72
N THR A 283 -5.27 15.40 13.36
CA THR A 283 -6.11 14.68 14.36
C THR A 283 -5.28 13.68 15.18
N GLU A 284 -4.31 13.01 14.54
CA GLU A 284 -3.25 12.26 15.22
C GLU A 284 -2.00 12.19 14.31
N ILE A 285 -0.80 12.38 14.87
CA ILE A 285 0.48 12.17 14.18
C ILE A 285 1.05 10.82 14.64
N VAL A 286 1.18 9.86 13.72
CA VAL A 286 1.40 8.45 14.09
C VAL A 286 2.87 8.17 14.41
N ARG A 287 3.22 8.29 15.69
CA ARG A 287 4.53 7.89 16.21
C ARG A 287 4.50 6.41 16.58
N ASN A 288 5.01 5.58 15.68
CA ASN A 288 5.06 4.13 15.84
C ASN A 288 6.26 3.73 16.71
N THR A 289 6.04 3.69 18.01
CA THR A 289 7.05 3.38 19.03
C THR A 289 6.90 1.93 19.51
N ASN A 290 8.01 1.20 19.60
CA ASN A 290 8.06 -0.12 20.23
C ASN A 290 7.81 -0.02 21.75
N ALA A 291 7.51 -1.16 22.39
CA ALA A 291 7.48 -1.28 23.86
C ALA A 291 8.78 -0.77 24.54
N ASN A 292 9.91 -0.84 23.83
CA ASN A 292 11.23 -0.39 24.30
C ASN A 292 11.51 1.10 23.98
N GLY A 293 10.50 1.91 23.65
CA GLY A 293 10.67 3.33 23.33
C GLY A 293 11.29 3.67 21.97
N GLN A 294 11.73 2.67 21.18
CA GLN A 294 12.36 2.88 19.87
C GLN A 294 11.34 2.96 18.73
N GLN A 295 11.48 3.94 17.84
CA GLN A 295 10.59 4.12 16.69
C GLN A 295 10.89 3.08 15.58
N PHE A 296 9.92 2.24 15.22
CA PHE A 296 10.12 1.11 14.28
C PHE A 296 9.63 1.35 12.85
N ASN A 297 8.83 2.40 12.66
CA ASN A 297 8.23 2.81 11.40
C ASN A 297 8.79 4.18 11.03
N SER A 298 9.65 4.20 10.02
CA SER A 298 10.42 5.36 9.55
C SER A 298 9.74 6.12 8.40
N THR A 299 8.48 5.78 8.08
CA THR A 299 7.59 6.60 7.27
C THR A 299 6.83 7.60 8.13
N PHE A 300 6.84 8.88 7.77
CA PHE A 300 5.89 9.86 8.27
C PHE A 300 4.46 9.46 7.87
N LYS A 301 3.55 9.48 8.86
CA LYS A 301 2.14 9.14 8.71
C LYS A 301 1.29 10.07 9.59
N ILE A 302 0.15 10.52 9.04
CA ILE A 302 -0.89 11.27 9.76
C ILE A 302 -2.19 10.48 9.77
N ARG A 303 -3.09 10.88 10.65
CA ARG A 303 -4.50 10.49 10.65
C ARG A 303 -5.38 11.75 10.70
N GLY A 304 -6.50 11.69 9.99
CA GLY A 304 -7.50 12.74 10.02
C GLY A 304 -7.06 14.02 9.31
N GLN A 305 -7.61 15.16 9.72
CA GLN A 305 -7.42 16.43 9.03
C GLN A 305 -6.14 17.13 9.49
N VAL A 306 -5.32 17.56 8.52
CA VAL A 306 -4.18 18.48 8.75
C VAL A 306 -4.70 19.91 8.86
N TYR A 307 -4.14 20.68 9.78
CA TYR A 307 -4.39 22.11 9.92
C TYR A 307 -3.16 22.84 10.45
N HIS A 308 -2.91 24.05 9.97
CA HIS A 308 -1.88 24.93 10.50
C HIS A 308 -2.54 26.04 11.32
N LYS A 309 -2.01 26.27 12.53
CA LYS A 309 -2.45 27.35 13.41
C LYS A 309 -1.31 28.33 13.68
N MET A 310 -1.67 29.61 13.71
CA MET A 310 -0.76 30.74 13.95
C MET A 310 -1.23 31.52 15.18
N GLY A 311 -0.28 31.97 16.00
CA GLY A 311 -0.52 32.84 17.13
C GLY A 311 -0.29 34.32 16.79
N SER A 312 -0.46 35.16 17.80
CA SER A 312 -0.04 36.57 17.78
C SER A 312 1.48 36.73 17.74
N LEU A 313 1.97 37.92 17.34
CA LEU A 313 3.40 38.23 17.22
C LEU A 313 4.17 38.15 18.55
N LEU A 314 3.54 38.57 19.65
CA LEU A 314 4.10 38.53 20.99
C LEU A 314 3.23 37.64 21.89
N PRO A 315 3.83 36.92 22.85
CA PRO A 315 3.06 36.20 23.85
C PRO A 315 2.28 37.16 24.75
N MET A 316 1.28 36.61 25.43
CA MET A 316 0.66 37.28 26.58
C MET A 316 1.70 37.49 27.70
N PRO A 317 1.48 38.45 28.61
CA PRO A 317 2.33 38.61 29.78
C PRO A 317 2.54 37.28 30.52
N ASN A 318 3.79 36.96 30.86
CA ASN A 318 4.23 35.75 31.55
C ASN A 318 4.11 34.42 30.77
N GLU A 319 3.66 34.41 29.52
CA GLU A 319 3.70 33.21 28.65
C GLU A 319 5.04 33.08 27.90
N PRO A 320 5.60 31.87 27.73
CA PRO A 320 6.79 31.65 26.92
C PRO A 320 6.50 31.80 25.41
N HIS A 321 7.45 32.39 24.69
CA HIS A 321 7.39 32.60 23.24
C HIS A 321 7.37 31.26 22.48
N LYS A 322 6.46 31.12 21.51
CA LYS A 322 6.28 29.90 20.70
C LYS A 322 6.18 30.26 19.21
N PHE A 323 6.71 29.39 18.33
CA PHE A 323 6.65 29.54 16.86
C PHE A 323 7.13 30.92 16.38
N LEU A 324 6.32 31.65 15.62
CA LEU A 324 6.61 33.02 15.13
C LEU A 324 7.12 33.96 16.23
N GLN A 325 6.58 33.87 17.44
CA GLN A 325 6.93 34.76 18.56
C GLN A 325 8.42 34.71 18.91
N ILE A 326 9.08 33.58 18.65
CA ILE A 326 10.49 33.40 18.99
C ILE A 326 11.37 34.34 18.16
N TYR A 327 10.97 34.73 16.94
CA TYR A 327 11.73 35.70 16.13
C TYR A 327 11.81 37.10 16.76
N PHE A 328 10.91 37.41 17.71
CA PHE A 328 10.79 38.72 18.36
C PHE A 328 11.23 38.71 19.83
N MET A 329 11.99 37.68 20.25
CA MET A 329 12.58 37.64 21.59
C MET A 329 13.77 38.58 21.69
N GLY A 330 13.66 39.54 22.62
CA GLY A 330 14.63 40.62 22.83
C GLY A 330 14.43 41.77 21.86
N GLY A 331 14.74 42.99 22.30
CA GLY A 331 14.83 44.14 21.40
C GLY A 331 15.91 43.91 20.34
N GLU A 332 15.79 44.61 19.22
CA GLU A 332 16.71 44.48 18.09
C GLU A 332 18.17 44.69 18.55
N ASP A 333 19.04 43.80 18.07
CA ASP A 333 20.50 43.90 18.10
C ASP A 333 21.21 43.99 19.47
N SER A 334 20.83 43.09 20.39
CA SER A 334 21.69 42.68 21.50
C SER A 334 22.11 41.21 21.39
N GLY A 335 23.37 40.88 21.68
CA GLY A 335 23.86 39.49 21.62
C GLY A 335 23.12 38.52 22.55
N SER A 336 22.52 39.04 23.63
CA SER A 336 21.61 38.30 24.52
C SER A 336 20.29 37.93 23.84
N ALA A 337 19.76 38.73 22.90
CA ALA A 337 18.54 38.42 22.17
C ALA A 337 18.71 37.15 21.30
N LEU A 338 19.80 37.06 20.53
CA LEU A 338 20.13 35.86 19.74
C LEU A 338 20.30 34.62 20.64
N ALA A 339 21.07 34.74 21.72
CA ALA A 339 21.25 33.64 22.68
C ALA A 339 19.90 33.16 23.26
N ASN A 340 19.00 34.09 23.59
CA ASN A 340 17.66 33.79 24.09
C ASN A 340 16.78 33.08 23.03
N ARG A 341 16.84 33.49 21.75
CA ARG A 341 16.15 32.80 20.64
C ARG A 341 16.65 31.37 20.46
N VAL A 342 17.98 31.19 20.41
CA VAL A 342 18.61 29.86 20.27
C VAL A 342 18.23 28.97 21.44
N ASN A 343 18.31 29.46 22.68
CA ASN A 343 17.88 28.75 23.88
C ASN A 343 16.41 28.32 23.81
N ALA A 344 15.49 29.24 23.46
CA ALA A 344 14.07 28.92 23.35
C ALA A 344 13.79 27.84 22.30
N ARG A 345 14.41 27.95 21.12
CA ARG A 345 14.28 26.97 20.03
C ARG A 345 14.83 25.60 20.40
N CYS A 346 16.02 25.54 20.98
CA CYS A 346 16.67 24.30 21.37
C CYS A 346 15.89 23.59 22.48
N ASN A 347 15.51 24.32 23.54
CA ASN A 347 14.77 23.77 24.66
C ASN A 347 13.38 23.26 24.23
N TYR A 348 12.65 24.00 23.39
CA TYR A 348 11.32 23.57 22.91
C TYR A 348 11.38 22.31 22.03
N ASN A 349 12.47 22.12 21.28
CA ASN A 349 12.62 21.03 20.32
C ASN A 349 13.48 19.85 20.83
N ASN A 350 13.93 19.89 22.09
CA ASN A 350 14.87 18.92 22.69
C ASN A 350 16.14 18.75 21.82
N LEU A 351 16.86 19.86 21.62
CA LEU A 351 18.09 19.97 20.83
C LEU A 351 19.22 20.61 21.66
N ASP A 352 19.64 19.91 22.71
CA ASP A 352 20.52 20.47 23.75
C ASP A 352 22.02 20.45 23.42
N SER A 353 22.46 19.75 22.37
CA SER A 353 23.87 19.64 22.03
C SER A 353 24.47 20.96 21.53
N LEU A 354 25.77 21.17 21.82
CA LEU A 354 26.52 22.35 21.36
C LEU A 354 26.45 22.52 19.82
N TYR A 355 26.61 21.43 19.08
CA TYR A 355 26.46 21.40 17.63
C TYR A 355 25.06 21.86 17.18
N ALA A 356 23.98 21.37 17.79
CA ALA A 356 22.63 21.78 17.44
C ALA A 356 22.37 23.27 17.76
N ARG A 357 22.91 23.77 18.88
CA ARG A 357 22.83 25.20 19.24
C ARG A 357 23.57 26.09 18.24
N ARG A 358 24.75 25.67 17.76
CA ARG A 358 25.50 26.35 16.69
C ARG A 358 24.67 26.43 15.40
N ILE A 359 24.20 25.28 14.89
CA ILE A 359 23.37 25.19 13.68
C ILE A 359 22.12 26.07 13.79
N VAL A 360 21.43 26.06 14.94
CA VAL A 360 20.24 26.91 15.16
C VAL A 360 20.59 28.40 15.16
N SER A 361 21.78 28.78 15.62
CA SER A 361 22.25 30.18 15.58
C SER A 361 22.58 30.65 14.17
N GLU A 362 23.29 29.84 13.40
CA GLU A 362 23.69 30.18 12.02
C GLU A 362 22.47 30.20 11.08
N LEU A 363 21.55 29.25 11.23
CA LEU A 363 20.28 29.25 10.49
C LEU A 363 19.32 30.37 10.93
N ASP A 364 19.42 30.90 12.17
CA ASP A 364 18.71 32.13 12.55
C ASP A 364 19.22 33.31 11.73
N ALA A 365 20.54 33.50 11.65
CA ALA A 365 21.14 34.58 10.87
C ALA A 365 20.70 34.52 9.39
N LEU A 366 20.86 33.36 8.74
CA LEU A 366 20.47 33.11 7.35
C LEU A 366 19.00 33.45 7.08
N LEU A 367 18.09 33.01 7.96
CA LEU A 367 16.66 33.27 7.76
C LEU A 367 16.31 34.74 8.03
N ASN A 368 16.91 35.40 9.04
CA ASN A 368 16.67 36.82 9.27
C ASN A 368 17.19 37.71 8.12
N GLU A 369 18.28 37.31 7.45
CA GLU A 369 18.85 38.04 6.31
C GLU A 369 18.04 37.86 5.01
N HIS A 370 17.58 36.64 4.73
CA HIS A 370 17.02 36.31 3.41
C HIS A 370 15.52 36.04 3.36
N ASN A 371 14.82 35.84 4.49
CA ASN A 371 13.42 35.47 4.48
C ASN A 371 12.49 36.71 4.39
N GLU A 372 11.84 36.89 3.24
CA GLU A 372 10.99 38.06 2.98
C GLU A 372 9.75 38.13 3.89
N LEU A 373 9.22 36.98 4.35
CA LEU A 373 8.12 36.97 5.33
C LEU A 373 8.59 37.51 6.70
N LEU A 374 9.81 37.16 7.14
CA LEU A 374 10.38 37.71 8.38
C LEU A 374 10.65 39.21 8.28
N LYS A 375 11.14 39.69 7.12
CA LYS A 375 11.31 41.13 6.86
C LYS A 375 9.99 41.89 6.96
N ILE A 376 8.94 41.38 6.33
CA ILE A 376 7.57 41.93 6.41
C ILE A 376 7.07 41.96 7.86
N PHE A 377 7.26 40.89 8.64
CA PHE A 377 6.78 40.88 10.03
C PHE A 377 7.57 41.84 10.93
N LYS A 378 8.88 41.99 10.73
CA LYS A 378 9.71 42.95 11.47
C LYS A 378 9.39 44.40 11.11
N SER A 379 9.28 44.75 9.83
CA SER A 379 9.03 46.13 9.40
C SER A 379 7.72 46.68 9.97
N HIS A 380 6.67 45.85 9.99
CA HIS A 380 5.37 46.22 10.53
C HIS A 380 5.30 46.15 12.06
N MET A 381 6.14 45.36 12.74
CA MET A 381 6.11 45.23 14.21
C MET A 381 6.26 46.60 14.91
N HIS A 382 7.18 47.44 14.43
CA HIS A 382 7.43 48.78 14.96
C HIS A 382 6.22 49.72 14.83
N GLN A 383 5.32 49.45 13.89
CA GLN A 383 4.14 50.25 13.61
C GLN A 383 2.91 49.78 14.42
N LEU A 384 2.96 48.61 15.08
CA LEU A 384 1.87 48.10 15.92
C LEU A 384 1.84 48.79 17.30
N GLN A 385 1.23 49.97 17.35
CA GLN A 385 1.17 50.78 18.57
C GLN A 385 0.26 50.20 19.67
N SER A 386 -0.76 49.42 19.30
CA SER A 386 -1.68 48.79 20.26
C SER A 386 -2.10 47.38 19.83
N ASP A 387 -2.66 46.61 20.77
CA ASP A 387 -3.03 45.20 20.54
C ASP A 387 -4.28 45.05 19.63
N ASN A 388 -4.94 46.16 19.30
CA ASN A 388 -6.01 46.23 18.28
C ASN A 388 -5.48 46.35 16.84
N HIS A 389 -4.18 46.59 16.65
CA HIS A 389 -3.55 46.60 15.33
C HIS A 389 -3.20 45.17 14.90
N ALA A 390 -3.41 44.86 13.63
CA ALA A 390 -3.10 43.57 13.02
C ALA A 390 -2.30 43.73 11.71
N ILE A 391 -1.27 42.92 11.51
CA ILE A 391 -0.68 42.69 10.18
C ILE A 391 -1.62 41.76 9.41
N VAL A 392 -2.04 42.16 8.22
CA VAL A 392 -2.91 41.35 7.35
C VAL A 392 -2.16 40.97 6.08
N ILE A 393 -1.79 39.69 5.94
CA ILE A 393 -1.25 39.16 4.69
C ILE A 393 -2.43 38.79 3.79
N ASN A 394 -2.51 39.44 2.62
CA ASN A 394 -3.56 39.19 1.66
C ASN A 394 -3.23 37.98 0.75
N PRO A 395 -4.16 37.03 0.51
CA PRO A 395 -3.94 35.91 -0.42
C PRO A 395 -3.64 36.34 -1.86
N ASP A 396 -4.13 37.51 -2.27
CA ASP A 396 -3.99 38.07 -3.62
C ASP A 396 -2.89 39.14 -3.71
N LYS A 397 -1.99 39.23 -2.70
CA LYS A 397 -0.81 40.10 -2.73
C LYS A 397 -0.01 39.93 -4.04
N THR A 398 0.61 41.00 -4.55
CA THR A 398 1.49 40.93 -5.72
C THR A 398 2.64 39.92 -5.45
N PRO A 399 2.92 38.96 -6.36
CA PRO A 399 4.07 38.07 -6.21
C PRO A 399 5.39 38.84 -6.13
N ALA A 400 6.33 38.34 -5.33
CA ALA A 400 7.64 38.96 -5.17
C ALA A 400 8.37 39.06 -6.53
N GLY A 401 8.73 40.29 -6.93
CA GLY A 401 9.42 40.58 -8.19
C GLY A 401 8.52 41.03 -9.36
N GLU A 402 7.19 41.09 -9.20
CA GLU A 402 6.28 41.58 -10.25
C GLU A 402 5.91 43.07 -10.08
N HIS A 403 5.75 43.78 -11.21
CA HIS A 403 5.60 45.24 -11.21
C HIS A 403 4.20 45.68 -10.76
N ILE A 404 4.13 46.55 -9.73
CA ILE A 404 2.92 47.07 -9.06
C ILE A 404 1.84 47.58 -10.05
N ARG A 405 2.25 48.09 -11.21
CA ARG A 405 1.34 48.63 -12.25
C ARG A 405 0.63 47.60 -13.16
N ARG A 406 0.76 46.29 -12.92
CA ARG A 406 0.12 45.25 -13.78
C ARG A 406 -1.13 44.60 -13.19
N PHE A 407 -1.35 44.74 -11.88
CA PHE A 407 -2.54 44.23 -11.17
C PHE A 407 -3.28 45.39 -10.50
N ASN A 408 -4.47 45.73 -10.99
CA ASN A 408 -5.23 46.88 -10.50
C ASN A 408 -6.27 46.48 -9.43
N ALA A 409 -5.89 46.53 -8.14
CA ALA A 409 -6.73 46.93 -6.98
C ALA A 409 -6.06 46.55 -5.63
N PRO A 410 -6.23 47.32 -4.53
CA PRO A 410 -6.54 48.75 -4.40
C PRO A 410 -5.30 49.60 -4.03
N VAL A 411 -5.47 50.91 -3.88
CA VAL A 411 -4.40 51.94 -3.88
C VAL A 411 -3.71 52.12 -2.52
N VAL A 412 -3.25 51.03 -1.90
CA VAL A 412 -2.33 51.09 -0.75
C VAL A 412 -1.21 50.09 -1.01
N ASP A 413 0.02 50.60 -1.17
CA ASP A 413 1.22 49.79 -1.10
C ASP A 413 1.31 49.18 0.30
N ASP A 414 0.91 47.92 0.47
CA ASP A 414 1.88 46.90 0.85
C ASP A 414 1.35 45.45 0.77
N VAL A 415 2.30 44.53 0.59
CA VAL A 415 2.11 43.07 0.47
C VAL A 415 1.53 42.44 1.76
N ALA A 416 1.58 43.17 2.88
CA ALA A 416 0.74 43.01 4.04
C ALA A 416 0.40 44.39 4.62
N GLY A 417 -0.85 44.65 5.01
CA GLY A 417 -1.28 45.96 5.52
C GLY A 417 -1.57 45.94 7.02
N ILE A 418 -1.47 47.10 7.69
CA ILE A 418 -1.92 47.24 9.08
C ILE A 418 -3.39 47.65 9.11
N MET A 419 -4.23 46.82 9.72
CA MET A 419 -5.64 47.11 9.97
C MET A 419 -5.91 47.40 11.45
N VAL A 420 -6.90 48.25 11.71
CA VAL A 420 -7.48 48.52 13.03
C VAL A 420 -8.94 48.07 13.01
N GLY A 421 -9.27 47.04 13.79
CA GLY A 421 -10.62 46.45 13.85
C GLY A 421 -10.68 44.97 13.45
N ASP A 422 -11.88 44.48 13.17
CA ASP A 422 -12.12 43.08 12.81
C ASP A 422 -12.17 42.88 11.28
N CYS A 423 -11.34 41.96 10.78
CA CYS A 423 -11.20 41.65 9.36
C CYS A 423 -12.36 40.77 8.87
N THR A 424 -12.82 40.99 7.64
CA THR A 424 -14.06 40.39 7.10
C THR A 424 -13.84 39.20 6.15
N ALA A 425 -12.61 38.96 5.67
CA ALA A 425 -12.35 37.95 4.63
C ALA A 425 -11.72 36.66 5.19
N ALA A 426 -12.42 35.53 5.01
CA ALA A 426 -12.04 34.20 5.54
C ALA A 426 -10.77 33.55 4.96
N ARG A 427 -9.95 34.28 4.17
CA ARG A 427 -8.71 33.80 3.56
C ARG A 427 -7.46 34.59 3.96
N GLU A 428 -7.61 35.70 4.65
CA GLU A 428 -6.49 36.55 5.09
C GLU A 428 -5.77 35.94 6.30
N ILE A 429 -4.45 36.10 6.39
CA ILE A 429 -3.70 35.80 7.61
C ILE A 429 -3.62 37.09 8.43
N VAL A 430 -4.21 37.10 9.62
CA VAL A 430 -4.41 38.28 10.47
C VAL A 430 -3.64 38.09 11.77
N ILE A 431 -2.47 38.73 11.85
CA ILE A 431 -1.53 38.55 12.96
C ILE A 431 -1.59 39.81 13.85
N ARG A 432 -2.29 39.69 14.98
CA ARG A 432 -2.35 40.75 16.00
C ARG A 432 -1.05 40.79 16.81
N ARG A 433 -0.73 41.97 17.35
CA ARG A 433 0.41 42.20 18.25
C ARG A 433 0.41 41.24 19.45
N ARG A 434 -0.71 41.18 20.19
CA ARG A 434 -1.00 40.18 21.22
C ARG A 434 -2.43 39.71 21.11
N ASN A 435 -2.65 38.41 21.26
CA ASN A 435 -3.97 37.77 21.26
C ASN A 435 -3.82 36.31 21.75
N ASN A 436 -4.77 35.82 22.54
CA ASN A 436 -4.86 34.42 22.96
C ASN A 436 -5.52 33.51 21.90
N ASN A 437 -6.20 34.07 20.91
CA ASN A 437 -6.86 33.29 19.86
C ASN A 437 -5.84 32.82 18.81
N LEU A 438 -5.86 31.52 18.50
CA LEU A 438 -5.11 30.92 17.40
C LEU A 438 -5.91 31.01 16.10
N GLN A 439 -5.34 31.59 15.05
CA GLN A 439 -5.95 31.62 13.72
C GLN A 439 -5.60 30.34 12.95
N PHE A 440 -6.56 29.77 12.23
CA PHE A 440 -6.29 28.76 11.21
C PHE A 440 -5.82 29.43 9.92
N ILE A 441 -4.76 28.90 9.30
CA ILE A 441 -4.36 29.34 7.96
C ILE A 441 -5.07 28.50 6.91
N ALA A 442 -5.68 29.16 5.93
CA ALA A 442 -6.28 28.49 4.78
C ALA A 442 -5.21 27.73 3.98
N ASP A 443 -5.44 26.45 3.73
CA ASP A 443 -4.60 25.58 2.88
C ASP A 443 -4.33 26.15 1.47
N THR A 444 -5.23 26.98 0.97
CA THR A 444 -5.17 27.66 -0.34
C THR A 444 -4.40 28.99 -0.32
N HIS A 445 -3.92 29.44 0.84
CA HIS A 445 -3.12 30.66 0.98
C HIS A 445 -1.69 30.42 0.47
N ARG A 446 -1.17 31.34 -0.35
CA ARG A 446 0.17 31.26 -0.95
C ARG A 446 1.31 31.09 0.08
N SER A 447 1.27 31.80 1.19
CA SER A 447 2.30 31.68 2.24
C SER A 447 2.21 30.37 3.07
N TYR A 448 1.19 29.52 2.89
CA TYR A 448 0.95 28.33 3.73
C TYR A 448 2.17 27.41 3.82
N ASP A 449 2.77 27.12 2.67
CA ASP A 449 3.90 26.20 2.56
C ASP A 449 5.16 26.80 3.23
N ALA A 450 5.43 28.09 3.02
CA ALA A 450 6.63 28.75 3.56
C ALA A 450 6.58 29.03 5.06
N LEU A 451 5.39 29.31 5.62
CA LEU A 451 5.21 29.49 7.06
C LEU A 451 5.49 28.19 7.85
N GLN A 452 5.20 27.03 7.23
CA GLN A 452 5.36 25.72 7.85
C GLN A 452 6.71 25.05 7.55
N TYR A 453 7.31 25.30 6.38
CA TYR A 453 8.59 24.70 5.97
C TYR A 453 9.69 25.74 5.63
N PRO A 454 10.13 26.59 6.58
CA PRO A 454 11.15 27.61 6.29
C PRO A 454 12.50 27.05 5.80
N LEU A 455 12.86 25.80 6.13
CA LEU A 455 14.10 25.21 5.60
C LEU A 455 13.98 24.73 4.15
N ILE A 456 12.76 24.60 3.62
CA ILE A 456 12.50 24.34 2.19
C ILE A 456 12.32 25.67 1.44
N PHE A 457 11.52 26.58 2.01
CA PHE A 457 11.21 27.89 1.44
C PHE A 457 11.98 28.99 2.20
N TRP A 458 13.30 28.94 2.11
CA TRP A 458 14.22 29.75 2.93
C TRP A 458 14.11 31.26 2.70
N LYS A 459 13.76 31.72 1.48
CA LYS A 459 13.43 33.14 1.24
C LYS A 459 11.99 33.52 1.62
N GLY A 460 11.18 32.58 2.08
CA GLY A 460 9.74 32.79 2.30
C GLY A 460 8.94 32.78 1.00
N GLN A 461 9.41 32.05 -0.03
CA GLN A 461 8.79 32.03 -1.36
C GLN A 461 7.34 31.53 -1.33
N ASP A 462 6.47 32.11 -2.17
CA ASP A 462 5.07 31.70 -2.26
C ASP A 462 4.92 30.23 -2.73
N GLY A 463 4.08 29.48 -1.99
CA GLY A 463 3.65 28.12 -2.31
C GLY A 463 2.45 28.09 -3.27
N TYR A 464 1.71 26.98 -3.28
CA TYR A 464 0.51 26.87 -4.12
C TYR A 464 -0.62 27.79 -3.64
N CYS A 465 -1.22 28.53 -4.57
CA CYS A 465 -2.54 29.14 -4.44
C CYS A 465 -3.40 28.87 -5.70
N ILE A 466 -4.72 28.98 -5.57
CA ILE A 466 -5.68 28.64 -6.63
C ILE A 466 -5.49 29.49 -7.90
N ASN A 467 -4.98 30.72 -7.79
CA ASN A 467 -4.99 31.70 -8.87
C ASN A 467 -3.84 31.56 -9.88
N ILE A 468 -2.87 30.67 -9.65
CA ILE A 468 -1.76 30.40 -10.57
C ILE A 468 -2.29 29.95 -11.95
N LYS A 469 -1.93 30.65 -13.03
CA LYS A 469 -2.40 30.34 -14.39
C LYS A 469 -1.56 29.28 -15.08
N GLN A 470 -2.21 28.43 -15.87
CA GLN A 470 -1.53 27.62 -16.87
C GLN A 470 -1.09 28.53 -18.02
N ARG A 471 0.10 28.27 -18.57
CA ARG A 471 0.61 28.97 -19.75
C ARG A 471 0.34 28.18 -21.03
N ASP A 472 0.15 28.89 -22.12
CA ASP A 472 0.14 28.32 -23.46
C ASP A 472 1.57 27.94 -23.88
N THR A 473 1.71 26.79 -24.54
CA THR A 473 3.01 26.18 -24.84
C THR A 473 3.73 26.80 -26.02
N VAL A 474 3.04 27.61 -26.84
CA VAL A 474 3.60 28.21 -28.06
C VAL A 474 3.82 29.71 -27.86
N SER A 475 2.83 30.40 -27.30
CA SER A 475 2.85 31.84 -27.07
C SER A 475 3.38 32.26 -25.69
N GLY A 476 3.49 31.33 -24.72
CA GLY A 476 3.91 31.61 -23.34
C GLY A 476 2.89 32.41 -22.51
N ALA A 477 1.78 32.83 -23.13
CA ALA A 477 0.72 33.63 -22.53
C ALA A 477 -0.08 32.85 -21.48
N GLU A 478 -0.67 33.56 -20.53
CA GLU A 478 -1.57 32.94 -19.56
C GLU A 478 -2.89 32.50 -20.20
N THR A 479 -3.37 31.34 -19.80
CA THR A 479 -4.65 30.79 -20.25
C THR A 479 -5.75 31.03 -19.21
N ASN A 480 -7.00 30.87 -19.64
CA ASN A 480 -8.17 30.93 -18.73
C ASN A 480 -8.22 29.78 -17.70
N LYS A 481 -7.29 28.82 -17.73
CA LYS A 481 -7.23 27.68 -16.81
C LYS A 481 -6.16 27.89 -15.74
N ASN A 482 -6.49 27.52 -14.51
CA ASN A 482 -5.54 27.58 -13.40
C ASN A 482 -4.75 26.26 -13.30
N VAL A 483 -3.56 26.31 -12.71
CA VAL A 483 -2.76 25.13 -12.35
C VAL A 483 -3.47 24.42 -11.18
N SER A 484 -3.63 23.09 -11.26
CA SER A 484 -4.20 22.34 -10.13
C SER A 484 -3.15 22.17 -9.02
N SER A 485 -3.59 22.15 -7.76
CA SER A 485 -2.73 21.87 -6.60
C SER A 485 -1.87 20.62 -6.82
N LYS A 486 -2.47 19.57 -7.39
CA LYS A 486 -1.79 18.31 -7.72
C LYS A 486 -0.68 18.51 -8.76
N ASP A 487 -0.94 19.25 -9.86
CA ASP A 487 0.08 19.48 -10.89
C ASP A 487 1.21 20.42 -10.40
N TYR A 488 0.91 21.36 -9.49
CA TYR A 488 1.91 22.19 -8.82
C TYR A 488 2.90 21.35 -8.02
N TYR A 489 2.42 20.48 -7.11
CA TYR A 489 3.30 19.65 -6.29
C TYR A 489 3.97 18.53 -7.09
N ALA A 490 3.31 17.98 -8.12
CA ALA A 490 3.95 17.07 -9.05
C ALA A 490 5.13 17.73 -9.80
N TYR A 491 5.00 18.99 -10.23
CA TYR A 491 6.10 19.75 -10.82
C TYR A 491 7.26 19.98 -9.85
N ARG A 492 6.96 20.30 -8.59
CA ARG A 492 7.95 20.57 -7.52
C ARG A 492 8.79 19.32 -7.16
N LEU A 493 8.20 18.13 -7.19
CA LEU A 493 8.89 16.86 -6.88
C LEU A 493 9.67 16.25 -8.06
N MET A 494 9.74 16.91 -9.22
CA MET A 494 10.51 16.42 -10.36
C MET A 494 12.01 16.75 -10.23
N ILE A 495 12.84 15.76 -10.54
CA ILE A 495 14.27 15.91 -10.75
C ILE A 495 14.48 16.50 -12.16
N ARG A 496 15.32 17.52 -12.29
CA ARG A 496 15.62 18.20 -13.58
C ARG A 496 17.12 18.13 -13.86
N ARG A 497 17.50 18.09 -15.13
CA ARG A 497 18.93 18.12 -15.50
C ARG A 497 19.55 19.45 -15.07
N GLY A 498 20.71 19.40 -14.43
CA GLY A 498 21.49 20.59 -14.05
C GLY A 498 20.94 21.43 -12.89
N LEU A 499 19.81 21.02 -12.29
CA LEU A 499 19.17 21.76 -11.19
C LEU A 499 19.08 20.89 -9.94
N ASP A 500 19.46 21.48 -8.81
CA ASP A 500 19.32 20.82 -7.52
C ASP A 500 17.88 20.96 -6.99
N ASN A 501 17.36 19.90 -6.37
CA ASN A 501 16.01 19.90 -5.81
C ASN A 501 16.08 19.87 -4.28
N VAL A 502 16.05 21.08 -3.68
CA VAL A 502 16.11 21.32 -2.23
C VAL A 502 15.11 20.43 -1.48
N ILE A 503 13.85 20.34 -1.95
CA ILE A 503 12.80 19.51 -1.34
C ILE A 503 13.28 18.05 -1.20
N LEU A 504 13.85 17.49 -2.27
CA LEU A 504 14.31 16.10 -2.31
C LEU A 504 15.59 15.85 -1.51
N ARG A 505 16.32 16.90 -1.06
CA ARG A 505 17.41 16.78 -0.09
C ARG A 505 16.93 16.65 1.34
N CYS A 506 15.77 17.22 1.68
CA CYS A 506 15.28 17.34 3.06
C CYS A 506 14.78 16.03 3.74
N ARG A 507 15.07 14.84 3.18
CA ARG A 507 14.82 13.50 3.77
C ARG A 507 13.46 13.36 4.50
N GLU A 508 13.44 13.18 5.81
CA GLU A 508 12.21 13.03 6.60
C GLU A 508 11.30 14.27 6.55
N LEU A 509 11.85 15.48 6.41
CA LEU A 509 11.06 16.70 6.20
C LEU A 509 10.39 16.70 4.82
N CYS A 510 11.04 16.14 3.79
CA CYS A 510 10.39 15.87 2.49
C CYS A 510 9.21 14.91 2.63
N GLN A 511 9.31 13.90 3.50
CA GLN A 511 8.19 12.99 3.77
C GLN A 511 7.00 13.70 4.42
N GLN A 512 7.24 14.55 5.42
CA GLN A 512 6.18 15.35 6.05
C GLN A 512 5.53 16.30 5.03
N PHE A 513 6.36 17.02 4.27
CA PHE A 513 5.92 17.90 3.20
C PHE A 513 5.02 17.16 2.19
N MET A 514 5.43 16.01 1.66
CA MET A 514 4.60 15.25 0.72
C MET A 514 3.23 14.86 1.30
N VAL A 515 3.18 14.42 2.57
CA VAL A 515 1.92 14.04 3.25
C VAL A 515 0.99 15.22 3.41
N ASP A 516 1.51 16.35 3.87
CA ASP A 516 0.78 17.60 4.06
C ASP A 516 0.28 18.15 2.71
N MET A 517 1.14 18.24 1.70
CA MET A 517 0.75 18.72 0.38
C MET A 517 -0.30 17.81 -0.28
N TYR A 518 -0.27 16.49 -0.04
CA TYR A 518 -1.37 15.61 -0.46
C TYR A 518 -2.67 15.87 0.33
N ALA A 519 -2.61 16.09 1.64
CA ALA A 519 -3.78 16.48 2.44
C ALA A 519 -4.38 17.83 1.97
N LYS A 520 -3.55 18.78 1.53
CA LYS A 520 -3.94 20.05 0.88
C LYS A 520 -4.61 19.82 -0.48
N ILE A 521 -4.02 19.02 -1.37
CA ILE A 521 -4.64 18.60 -2.66
C ILE A 521 -6.01 17.97 -2.42
N GLU A 522 -6.11 17.11 -1.41
CA GLU A 522 -7.35 16.41 -1.07
C GLU A 522 -8.41 17.35 -0.49
N SER A 523 -8.02 18.23 0.44
CA SER A 523 -8.91 19.20 1.07
C SER A 523 -9.52 20.15 0.04
N GLU A 524 -8.77 20.59 -0.97
CA GLU A 524 -9.29 21.37 -2.11
C GLU A 524 -10.36 20.58 -2.89
N ARG A 525 -10.10 19.32 -3.23
CA ARG A 525 -11.05 18.48 -3.98
C ARG A 525 -12.32 18.21 -3.17
N LEU A 526 -12.19 17.87 -1.89
CA LEU A 526 -13.31 17.65 -0.97
C LEU A 526 -14.13 18.94 -0.80
N ARG A 527 -13.48 20.10 -0.67
CA ARG A 527 -14.14 21.42 -0.61
C ARG A 527 -14.94 21.71 -1.88
N TYR A 528 -14.39 21.41 -3.06
CA TYR A 528 -15.13 21.52 -4.32
C TYR A 528 -16.36 20.61 -4.33
N LEU A 529 -16.23 19.34 -3.93
CA LEU A 529 -17.35 18.41 -3.86
C LEU A 529 -18.44 18.88 -2.89
N ARG A 530 -18.07 19.35 -1.70
CA ARG A 530 -19.01 19.87 -0.67
C ARG A 530 -19.84 21.04 -1.19
N TYR A 531 -19.23 22.03 -1.83
CA TYR A 531 -19.93 23.24 -2.29
C TYR A 531 -20.56 23.13 -3.69
N ASN A 532 -20.48 21.99 -4.37
CA ASN A 532 -21.05 21.80 -5.72
C ASN A 532 -22.00 20.59 -5.82
N GLN A 533 -22.54 20.08 -4.71
CA GLN A 533 -23.45 18.91 -4.67
C GLN A 533 -24.62 19.00 -5.68
N GLN A 534 -25.26 20.18 -5.80
CA GLN A 534 -26.33 20.44 -6.79
C GLN A 534 -25.85 20.25 -8.24
N LYS A 535 -24.67 20.80 -8.60
CA LYS A 535 -24.09 20.64 -9.95
C LYS A 535 -23.68 19.18 -10.23
N LEU A 536 -23.39 18.43 -9.17
CA LEU A 536 -23.04 17.00 -9.22
C LEU A 536 -24.29 16.10 -9.16
N ARG A 537 -25.50 16.67 -9.02
CA ARG A 537 -26.79 15.96 -8.93
C ARG A 537 -26.79 14.85 -7.88
N ALA A 538 -26.21 15.12 -6.72
CA ALA A 538 -26.12 14.16 -5.64
C ALA A 538 -27.50 13.69 -5.12
N GLU A 539 -28.55 14.49 -5.33
CA GLU A 539 -29.95 14.16 -5.04
C GLU A 539 -30.55 13.08 -5.97
N GLU A 540 -29.98 12.82 -7.16
CA GLU A 540 -30.48 11.81 -8.11
C GLU A 540 -30.01 10.37 -7.78
N TYR A 541 -29.22 10.14 -6.72
CA TYR A 541 -28.77 8.79 -6.36
C TYR A 541 -29.95 7.93 -5.86
N ILE A 542 -30.36 6.93 -6.66
CA ILE A 542 -31.55 6.08 -6.44
C ILE A 542 -31.61 5.51 -5.01
N HIS A 543 -30.50 4.95 -4.51
CA HIS A 543 -30.43 4.39 -3.15
C HIS A 543 -30.62 5.43 -2.03
N LEU A 544 -30.41 6.72 -2.29
CA LEU A 544 -30.71 7.79 -1.35
C LEU A 544 -32.23 8.02 -1.26
N ARG A 545 -32.93 8.01 -2.41
CA ARG A 545 -34.40 8.08 -2.48
C ARG A 545 -35.04 6.93 -1.69
N ASP A 546 -34.54 5.72 -1.86
CA ASP A 546 -35.05 4.54 -1.15
C ASP A 546 -34.75 4.59 0.36
N ALA A 547 -33.64 5.20 0.79
CA ALA A 547 -33.33 5.41 2.21
C ALA A 547 -34.20 6.52 2.84
N ILE A 548 -34.37 7.65 2.13
CA ILE A 548 -35.22 8.78 2.54
C ILE A 548 -36.66 8.34 2.73
N ASN A 549 -37.19 7.52 1.82
CA ASN A 549 -38.55 6.97 1.90
C ASN A 549 -38.79 6.02 3.10
N ASN A 550 -37.73 5.53 3.75
CA ASN A 550 -37.84 4.47 4.77
C ASN A 550 -37.53 4.91 6.22
N ASN A 551 -36.92 6.08 6.47
CA ASN A 551 -36.84 6.74 7.79
C ASN A 551 -35.97 8.02 7.71
N ALA A 552 -36.53 9.19 7.38
CA ALA A 552 -35.83 10.47 7.49
C ALA A 552 -36.78 11.60 7.96
N ASP A 553 -36.33 12.36 8.96
CA ASP A 553 -37.01 13.59 9.38
C ASP A 553 -36.74 14.70 8.34
N VAL A 554 -37.77 15.49 8.02
CA VAL A 554 -37.74 16.46 6.91
C VAL A 554 -36.68 17.55 7.14
N ALA A 555 -36.31 17.79 8.40
CA ALA A 555 -35.25 18.72 8.79
C ALA A 555 -33.81 18.26 8.42
N GLU A 556 -33.53 16.96 8.26
CA GLU A 556 -32.18 16.48 7.92
C GLU A 556 -31.85 16.57 6.42
N ILE A 557 -32.87 16.70 5.57
CA ILE A 557 -32.78 16.62 4.09
C ILE A 557 -31.82 17.67 3.48
N GLY A 558 -31.65 18.82 4.15
CA GLY A 558 -30.81 19.93 3.63
C GLY A 558 -29.29 19.75 3.74
N ASN A 559 -28.79 18.76 4.50
CA ASN A 559 -27.38 18.68 4.90
C ASN A 559 -26.62 17.44 4.36
N HIS A 560 -27.14 16.76 3.34
CA HIS A 560 -26.45 15.62 2.73
C HIS A 560 -25.24 16.05 1.89
N VAL A 561 -24.06 15.50 2.20
CA VAL A 561 -22.84 15.70 1.39
C VAL A 561 -22.33 14.34 0.93
N ILE A 562 -22.38 14.12 -0.38
CA ILE A 562 -22.15 12.81 -1.00
C ILE A 562 -20.92 12.86 -1.91
N LEU A 563 -20.05 11.87 -1.75
CA LEU A 563 -18.86 11.67 -2.57
C LEU A 563 -19.21 10.87 -3.84
N PRO A 564 -19.01 11.39 -5.06
CA PRO A 564 -19.28 10.64 -6.28
C PRO A 564 -18.36 9.41 -6.40
N SER A 565 -18.72 8.44 -7.25
CA SER A 565 -17.85 7.29 -7.54
C SER A 565 -16.55 7.64 -8.26
N SER A 566 -16.50 8.81 -8.92
CA SER A 566 -15.25 9.38 -9.44
C SER A 566 -14.24 9.77 -8.35
N TYR A 567 -14.63 9.74 -7.07
CA TYR A 567 -13.77 10.02 -5.93
C TYR A 567 -13.26 8.72 -5.28
N VAL A 568 -11.96 8.43 -5.46
CA VAL A 568 -11.32 7.18 -5.04
C VAL A 568 -11.43 6.95 -3.53
N GLY A 569 -12.11 5.88 -3.15
CA GLY A 569 -12.39 5.52 -1.76
C GLY A 569 -13.73 6.04 -1.23
N SER A 570 -14.58 6.65 -2.06
CA SER A 570 -15.99 6.88 -1.69
C SER A 570 -16.76 5.57 -1.58
N PRO A 571 -17.90 5.54 -0.84
CA PRO A 571 -18.76 4.35 -0.77
C PRO A 571 -19.16 3.81 -2.14
N ARG A 572 -19.63 4.68 -3.05
CA ARG A 572 -19.99 4.30 -4.42
C ARG A 572 -18.78 3.85 -5.25
N HIS A 573 -17.62 4.50 -5.13
CA HIS A 573 -16.40 4.04 -5.80
C HIS A 573 -16.04 2.61 -5.40
N MET A 574 -16.04 2.30 -4.10
CA MET A 574 -15.74 0.95 -3.62
C MET A 574 -16.78 -0.04 -4.15
N GLN A 575 -18.08 0.29 -4.06
CA GLN A 575 -19.19 -0.52 -4.55
C GLN A 575 -19.08 -0.85 -6.04
N GLU A 576 -18.81 0.14 -6.90
CA GLU A 576 -18.62 -0.06 -8.34
C GLU A 576 -17.45 -1.02 -8.62
N TYR A 577 -16.28 -0.83 -7.99
CA TYR A 577 -15.14 -1.72 -8.18
C TYR A 577 -15.40 -3.17 -7.70
N ILE A 578 -16.25 -3.37 -6.69
CA ILE A 578 -16.68 -4.70 -6.26
C ILE A 578 -17.64 -5.31 -7.29
N GLN A 579 -18.60 -4.54 -7.80
CA GLN A 579 -19.52 -4.99 -8.85
C GLN A 579 -18.79 -5.38 -10.13
N ASP A 580 -17.74 -4.66 -10.48
CA ASP A 580 -16.87 -4.96 -11.62
C ASP A 580 -16.09 -6.28 -11.39
N ALA A 581 -15.54 -6.48 -10.18
CA ALA A 581 -14.88 -7.72 -9.78
C ALA A 581 -15.85 -8.92 -9.80
N LEU A 582 -17.09 -8.74 -9.37
CA LEU A 582 -18.15 -9.76 -9.45
C LEU A 582 -18.59 -10.01 -10.90
N THR A 583 -18.62 -8.98 -11.75
CA THR A 583 -18.93 -9.10 -13.19
C THR A 583 -17.90 -9.99 -13.89
N PHE A 584 -16.61 -9.80 -13.61
CA PHE A 584 -15.55 -10.69 -14.12
C PHE A 584 -15.73 -12.15 -13.68
N VAL A 585 -16.12 -12.39 -12.42
CA VAL A 585 -16.38 -13.75 -11.93
C VAL A 585 -17.65 -14.36 -12.54
N ARG A 586 -18.68 -13.55 -12.79
CA ARG A 586 -19.92 -13.99 -13.46
C ARG A 586 -19.65 -14.40 -14.90
N GLU A 587 -18.87 -13.61 -15.64
CA GLU A 587 -18.63 -13.80 -17.07
C GLU A 587 -17.54 -14.86 -17.34
N TYR A 588 -16.43 -14.83 -16.59
CA TYR A 588 -15.24 -15.65 -16.88
C TYR A 588 -15.00 -16.77 -15.85
N GLY A 589 -15.85 -16.86 -14.81
CA GLY A 589 -15.72 -17.82 -13.72
C GLY A 589 -14.57 -17.49 -12.75
N ARG A 590 -14.05 -18.50 -12.05
CA ARG A 590 -12.94 -18.30 -11.10
C ARG A 590 -11.68 -17.74 -11.80
N PRO A 591 -10.92 -16.84 -11.15
CA PRO A 591 -9.58 -16.47 -11.60
C PRO A 591 -8.67 -17.69 -11.68
N CYS A 592 -7.58 -17.57 -12.42
CA CYS A 592 -6.53 -18.60 -12.51
C CYS A 592 -5.46 -18.39 -11.44
N LEU A 593 -4.94 -17.16 -11.34
CA LEU A 593 -3.91 -16.78 -10.37
C LEU A 593 -4.34 -15.56 -9.55
N PHE A 594 -3.95 -15.56 -8.28
CA PHE A 594 -3.85 -14.40 -7.41
C PHE A 594 -2.36 -14.13 -7.16
N ILE A 595 -1.90 -12.94 -7.53
CA ILE A 595 -0.49 -12.54 -7.42
C ILE A 595 -0.43 -11.32 -6.51
N THR A 596 0.50 -11.32 -5.55
CA THR A 596 0.83 -10.09 -4.83
C THR A 596 2.26 -9.66 -5.14
N PHE A 597 2.49 -8.35 -5.23
CA PHE A 597 3.78 -7.78 -5.63
C PHE A 597 4.14 -6.59 -4.75
N THR A 598 5.20 -6.74 -3.93
CA THR A 598 5.71 -5.67 -3.06
C THR A 598 6.90 -4.97 -3.69
N CYS A 599 6.98 -3.64 -3.58
CA CYS A 599 8.15 -2.87 -4.00
C CYS A 599 9.44 -3.33 -3.27
N ASN A 600 10.52 -3.61 -4.01
CA ASN A 600 11.84 -3.84 -3.42
C ASN A 600 12.64 -2.51 -3.37
N PRO A 601 12.94 -1.95 -2.19
CA PRO A 601 13.72 -0.71 -2.07
C PRO A 601 15.19 -0.83 -2.51
N LYS A 602 15.70 -2.06 -2.73
CA LYS A 602 17.07 -2.33 -3.19
C LYS A 602 17.20 -2.41 -4.72
N TRP A 603 16.14 -2.17 -5.49
CA TRP A 603 16.23 -2.18 -6.95
C TRP A 603 17.28 -1.18 -7.47
N PRO A 604 18.11 -1.54 -8.47
CA PRO A 604 19.11 -0.64 -9.06
C PRO A 604 18.53 0.69 -9.54
N GLU A 605 17.31 0.69 -10.09
CA GLU A 605 16.63 1.90 -10.55
C GLU A 605 16.16 2.81 -9.41
N ILE A 606 16.17 2.34 -8.16
CA ILE A 606 16.00 3.18 -6.96
C ILE A 606 17.36 3.62 -6.45
N THR A 607 18.29 2.69 -6.22
CA THR A 607 19.56 2.96 -5.53
C THR A 607 20.48 3.88 -6.33
N SER A 608 20.49 3.79 -7.67
CA SER A 608 21.23 4.69 -8.55
C SER A 608 20.74 6.15 -8.55
N LEU A 609 19.52 6.41 -8.08
CA LEU A 609 18.91 7.74 -8.03
C LEU A 609 18.93 8.37 -6.61
N LEU A 610 19.56 7.70 -5.65
CA LEU A 610 19.77 8.22 -4.30
C LEU A 610 20.95 9.19 -4.28
N LEU A 611 20.77 10.34 -3.63
CA LEU A 611 21.85 11.29 -3.38
C LEU A 611 22.78 10.75 -2.26
N PRO A 612 24.03 11.25 -2.13
CA PRO A 612 24.94 10.85 -1.05
C PRO A 612 24.28 10.87 0.34
N GLY A 613 24.46 9.79 1.10
CA GLY A 613 23.85 9.60 2.41
C GLY A 613 22.33 9.39 2.43
N GLN A 614 21.65 9.34 1.28
CA GLN A 614 20.25 8.94 1.20
C GLN A 614 20.09 7.42 1.17
N ASN A 615 18.91 6.96 1.58
CA ASN A 615 18.42 5.61 1.43
C ASN A 615 17.04 5.65 0.74
N ALA A 616 16.49 4.50 0.37
CA ALA A 616 15.21 4.43 -0.34
C ALA A 616 14.03 5.06 0.44
N ILE A 617 14.05 5.06 1.78
CA ILE A 617 12.94 5.62 2.57
C ILE A 617 12.96 7.15 2.61
N HIS A 618 14.10 7.79 2.35
CA HIS A 618 14.14 9.24 2.14
C HIS A 618 13.52 9.65 0.79
N ARG A 619 13.31 8.72 -0.14
CA ARG A 619 12.97 8.98 -1.56
C ARG A 619 11.76 8.19 -2.04
N HIS A 620 10.61 8.48 -1.42
CA HIS A 620 9.33 7.90 -1.84
C HIS A 620 8.83 8.40 -3.20
N ASP A 621 9.33 9.55 -3.67
CA ASP A 621 9.14 10.04 -5.04
C ASP A 621 9.67 9.01 -6.07
N ILE A 622 10.91 8.55 -5.91
CA ILE A 622 11.50 7.52 -6.77
C ILE A 622 10.82 6.16 -6.53
N THR A 623 10.62 5.78 -5.27
CA THR A 623 10.04 4.47 -4.91
C THR A 623 8.66 4.26 -5.56
N ALA A 624 7.79 5.28 -5.51
CA ALA A 624 6.49 5.23 -6.16
C ALA A 624 6.60 5.16 -7.69
N ARG A 625 7.49 5.95 -8.31
CA ARG A 625 7.72 5.97 -9.76
C ARG A 625 8.26 4.63 -10.28
N VAL A 626 9.31 4.09 -9.65
CA VAL A 626 9.90 2.79 -10.03
C VAL A 626 8.90 1.67 -9.84
N PHE A 627 8.20 1.59 -8.69
CA PHE A 627 7.17 0.56 -8.50
C PHE A 627 6.06 0.65 -9.56
N ARG A 628 5.61 1.86 -9.92
CA ARG A 628 4.63 2.06 -10.98
C ARG A 628 5.12 1.54 -12.35
N GLN A 629 6.40 1.72 -12.69
CA GLN A 629 6.97 1.17 -13.92
C GLN A 629 7.14 -0.36 -13.85
N LYS A 630 7.63 -0.90 -12.73
CA LYS A 630 7.78 -2.35 -12.53
C LYS A 630 6.43 -3.07 -12.52
N LEU A 631 5.37 -2.48 -11.95
CA LEU A 631 4.00 -3.04 -11.99
C LEU A 631 3.45 -3.04 -13.42
N LYS A 632 3.64 -1.98 -14.20
CA LYS A 632 3.28 -1.96 -15.63
C LYS A 632 4.05 -3.03 -16.43
N SER A 633 5.34 -3.18 -16.16
CA SER A 633 6.19 -4.22 -16.75
C SER A 633 5.64 -5.62 -16.41
N LEU A 634 5.38 -5.91 -15.13
CA LEU A 634 4.83 -7.19 -14.66
C LEU A 634 3.49 -7.53 -15.32
N ILE A 635 2.55 -6.58 -15.34
CA ILE A 635 1.27 -6.79 -16.03
C ILE A 635 1.51 -7.05 -17.52
N SER A 636 2.35 -6.27 -18.22
CA SER A 636 2.64 -6.51 -19.64
C SER A 636 3.35 -7.85 -19.91
N PHE A 637 4.20 -8.31 -18.99
CA PHE A 637 4.90 -9.60 -19.09
C PHE A 637 3.92 -10.77 -18.95
N ILE A 638 3.00 -10.70 -17.99
CA ILE A 638 1.92 -11.67 -17.83
C ILE A 638 0.97 -11.64 -19.05
N THR A 639 0.49 -10.45 -19.41
CA THR A 639 -0.72 -10.32 -20.26
C THR A 639 -0.42 -10.22 -21.75
N LYS A 640 0.68 -9.55 -22.15
CA LYS A 640 1.06 -9.36 -23.56
C LYS A 640 2.18 -10.28 -24.01
N SER A 641 3.06 -10.70 -23.10
CA SER A 641 4.10 -11.69 -23.40
C SER A 641 3.59 -13.13 -23.17
N HIS A 642 2.41 -13.30 -22.57
CA HIS A 642 1.73 -14.60 -22.43
C HIS A 642 2.58 -15.66 -21.70
N VAL A 643 3.36 -15.27 -20.69
CA VAL A 643 4.29 -16.19 -19.99
C VAL A 643 3.60 -17.35 -19.26
N PHE A 644 2.31 -17.21 -18.93
CA PHE A 644 1.46 -18.28 -18.40
C PHE A 644 0.43 -18.80 -19.44
N GLY A 645 0.52 -18.34 -20.68
CA GLY A 645 -0.49 -18.53 -21.73
C GLY A 645 -1.28 -17.25 -22.05
N PRO A 646 -2.16 -17.28 -23.07
CA PRO A 646 -2.97 -16.14 -23.45
C PRO A 646 -3.88 -15.66 -22.31
N THR A 647 -3.85 -14.36 -22.01
CA THR A 647 -4.70 -13.76 -20.96
C THR A 647 -6.06 -13.38 -21.53
N ARG A 648 -7.12 -13.72 -20.80
CA ARG A 648 -8.51 -13.36 -21.12
C ARG A 648 -8.90 -12.03 -20.48
N CYS A 649 -8.57 -11.84 -19.21
CA CYS A 649 -8.81 -10.60 -18.48
C CYS A 649 -7.94 -10.54 -17.21
N TRP A 650 -7.77 -9.34 -16.66
CA TRP A 650 -7.03 -9.11 -15.42
C TRP A 650 -7.54 -7.87 -14.68
N MET A 651 -7.23 -7.79 -13.38
CA MET A 651 -7.42 -6.58 -12.59
C MET A 651 -6.46 -6.55 -11.40
N TYR A 652 -6.18 -5.36 -10.88
CA TYR A 652 -5.42 -5.21 -9.65
C TYR A 652 -5.89 -4.06 -8.76
N SER A 653 -5.47 -4.11 -7.49
CA SER A 653 -5.57 -3.03 -6.52
C SER A 653 -4.22 -2.81 -5.84
N VAL A 654 -3.77 -1.55 -5.74
CA VAL A 654 -2.59 -1.17 -4.95
C VAL A 654 -3.01 -0.80 -3.53
N GLU A 655 -2.20 -1.18 -2.54
CA GLU A 655 -2.25 -0.67 -1.16
C GLU A 655 -0.84 -0.36 -0.66
N TRP A 656 -0.71 0.21 0.54
CA TRP A 656 0.57 0.50 1.18
C TRP A 656 0.70 -0.33 2.46
N GLN A 657 1.55 -1.36 2.45
CA GLN A 657 1.73 -2.26 3.58
C GLN A 657 2.89 -1.84 4.51
N LYS A 658 2.83 -2.27 5.77
CA LYS A 658 3.90 -2.12 6.80
C LYS A 658 4.46 -0.68 6.88
N ARG A 659 5.76 -0.54 6.58
CA ARG A 659 6.56 0.69 6.52
C ARG A 659 6.16 1.63 5.36
N GLY A 660 4.98 1.45 4.76
CA GLY A 660 4.45 2.28 3.68
C GLY A 660 5.00 1.94 2.30
N LEU A 661 5.44 0.69 2.07
CA LEU A 661 5.86 0.28 0.73
C LEU A 661 4.63 -0.03 -0.14
N PRO A 662 4.62 0.38 -1.43
CA PRO A 662 3.60 -0.01 -2.38
C PRO A 662 3.53 -1.53 -2.54
N HIS A 663 2.31 -2.04 -2.60
CA HIS A 663 2.01 -3.46 -2.74
C HIS A 663 0.77 -3.63 -3.63
N ALA A 664 0.85 -4.44 -4.67
CA ALA A 664 -0.26 -4.71 -5.58
C ALA A 664 -0.86 -6.10 -5.32
N HIS A 665 -2.19 -6.19 -5.36
CA HIS A 665 -2.99 -7.42 -5.37
C HIS A 665 -3.59 -7.59 -6.76
N ILE A 666 -3.24 -8.65 -7.48
CA ILE A 666 -3.52 -8.85 -8.89
C ILE A 666 -4.31 -10.15 -9.06
N LEU A 667 -5.37 -10.13 -9.88
CA LEU A 667 -6.09 -11.33 -10.34
C LEU A 667 -5.99 -11.44 -11.85
N VAL A 668 -5.77 -12.67 -12.34
CA VAL A 668 -5.58 -12.96 -13.76
C VAL A 668 -6.41 -14.19 -14.17
N TRP A 669 -7.09 -14.09 -15.32
CA TRP A 669 -7.78 -15.19 -15.97
C TRP A 669 -7.09 -15.48 -17.31
N PHE A 670 -6.69 -16.72 -17.53
CA PHE A 670 -6.17 -17.17 -18.82
C PHE A 670 -7.29 -17.73 -19.71
N ILE A 671 -7.06 -17.76 -21.01
CA ILE A 671 -7.96 -18.43 -21.96
C ILE A 671 -7.91 -19.93 -21.69
N ASP A 672 -6.70 -20.50 -21.70
CA ASP A 672 -6.41 -21.88 -21.29
C ASP A 672 -6.15 -21.92 -19.79
N LYS A 673 -6.96 -22.69 -19.05
CA LYS A 673 -6.80 -22.80 -17.60
C LYS A 673 -5.65 -23.73 -17.25
N ILE A 674 -4.80 -23.30 -16.30
CA ILE A 674 -3.78 -24.13 -15.66
C ILE A 674 -4.46 -25.37 -15.06
N ARG A 675 -3.99 -26.55 -15.43
CA ARG A 675 -4.48 -27.83 -14.91
C ARG A 675 -3.77 -28.18 -13.57
N PRO A 676 -4.40 -28.95 -12.66
CA PRO A 676 -3.83 -29.22 -11.34
C PRO A 676 -2.42 -29.81 -11.36
N GLU A 677 -2.14 -30.71 -12.32
CA GLU A 677 -0.84 -31.33 -12.52
C GLU A 677 0.24 -30.38 -13.07
N GLU A 678 -0.15 -29.20 -13.56
CA GLU A 678 0.78 -28.16 -14.03
C GLU A 678 1.17 -27.15 -12.93
N ILE A 679 0.50 -27.15 -11.76
CA ILE A 679 0.72 -26.12 -10.72
C ILE A 679 2.19 -26.07 -10.27
N ASP A 680 2.78 -27.23 -9.98
CA ASP A 680 4.17 -27.35 -9.51
C ASP A 680 5.22 -26.99 -10.58
N SER A 681 4.82 -26.84 -11.85
CA SER A 681 5.72 -26.37 -12.92
C SER A 681 5.86 -24.84 -12.95
N ILE A 682 4.92 -24.10 -12.34
CA ILE A 682 4.86 -22.64 -12.39
C ILE A 682 4.88 -21.96 -11.01
N ILE A 683 4.54 -22.69 -9.94
CA ILE A 683 4.53 -22.24 -8.55
C ILE A 683 5.33 -23.22 -7.69
N SER A 684 6.23 -22.69 -6.86
CA SER A 684 6.99 -23.45 -5.87
C SER A 684 6.76 -22.85 -4.48
N ALA A 685 6.79 -23.70 -3.45
CA ALA A 685 6.88 -23.29 -2.04
C ALA A 685 8.12 -23.92 -1.36
N GLU A 686 9.15 -24.19 -2.15
CA GLU A 686 10.40 -24.82 -1.73
C GLU A 686 11.59 -23.87 -1.96
N ILE A 687 12.59 -23.93 -1.08
CA ILE A 687 13.87 -23.24 -1.22
C ILE A 687 14.60 -23.84 -2.44
N PRO A 688 15.04 -23.02 -3.42
CA PRO A 688 15.80 -23.49 -4.57
C PRO A 688 17.10 -24.18 -4.15
N ASP A 689 17.62 -25.07 -5.00
CA ASP A 689 18.96 -25.61 -4.82
C ASP A 689 20.00 -24.58 -5.28
N PRO A 690 20.88 -24.05 -4.41
CA PRO A 690 21.88 -23.05 -4.79
C PRO A 690 22.88 -23.55 -5.83
N SER A 691 23.11 -24.87 -5.92
CA SER A 691 23.97 -25.48 -6.96
C SER A 691 23.35 -25.44 -8.36
N THR A 692 22.02 -25.22 -8.44
CA THR A 692 21.25 -25.17 -9.68
C THR A 692 20.78 -23.75 -10.00
N ASP A 693 20.41 -22.95 -8.99
CA ASP A 693 19.96 -21.56 -9.16
C ASP A 693 20.28 -20.68 -7.94
N GLN A 694 21.55 -20.31 -7.79
CA GLN A 694 22.01 -19.42 -6.70
C GLN A 694 21.22 -18.10 -6.66
N LEU A 695 20.93 -17.49 -7.81
CA LEU A 695 20.23 -16.20 -7.84
C LEU A 695 18.78 -16.33 -7.34
N LEU A 696 18.06 -17.39 -7.73
CA LEU A 696 16.72 -17.63 -7.21
C LEU A 696 16.77 -17.99 -5.71
N PHE A 697 17.79 -18.75 -5.26
CA PHE A 697 18.01 -19.02 -3.83
C PHE A 697 18.16 -17.72 -3.03
N ASP A 698 19.03 -16.81 -3.46
CA ASP A 698 19.25 -15.52 -2.79
C ASP A 698 17.97 -14.68 -2.74
N ILE A 699 17.20 -14.66 -3.82
CA ILE A 699 15.92 -13.95 -3.92
C ILE A 699 14.88 -14.57 -2.98
N VAL A 700 14.74 -15.90 -2.92
CA VAL A 700 13.75 -16.61 -2.09
C VAL A 700 14.10 -16.48 -0.61
N THR A 701 15.35 -16.72 -0.22
CA THR A 701 15.81 -16.63 1.18
C THR A 701 15.79 -15.19 1.72
N THR A 702 15.91 -14.18 0.84
CA THR A 702 15.78 -12.76 1.19
C THR A 702 14.33 -12.30 1.24
N ASN A 703 13.54 -12.57 0.19
CA ASN A 703 12.26 -11.90 -0.05
C ASN A 703 11.02 -12.76 0.20
N MET A 704 11.11 -14.10 0.18
CA MET A 704 9.94 -15.01 0.20
C MET A 704 9.80 -15.79 1.52
N ILE A 705 10.30 -15.26 2.64
CA ILE A 705 10.26 -15.92 3.94
C ILE A 705 9.12 -15.37 4.83
N HIS A 706 8.30 -16.27 5.37
CA HIS A 706 7.21 -16.03 6.33
C HIS A 706 7.23 -17.06 7.48
N GLY A 707 6.31 -16.94 8.45
CA GLY A 707 6.20 -17.93 9.55
C GLY A 707 5.89 -19.36 9.06
N PRO A 708 6.29 -20.39 9.81
CA PRO A 708 6.28 -21.78 9.33
C PRO A 708 4.87 -22.34 9.10
N CYS A 709 4.69 -22.99 7.96
CA CYS A 709 3.57 -23.86 7.61
C CYS A 709 3.87 -25.35 7.95
N ASP A 710 2.94 -26.24 7.65
CA ASP A 710 3.17 -27.70 7.70
C ASP A 710 3.97 -28.19 6.48
N PHE A 711 4.68 -29.31 6.62
CA PHE A 711 5.27 -30.04 5.49
C PHE A 711 4.19 -30.79 4.69
N THR A 712 4.39 -30.95 3.38
CA THR A 712 3.51 -31.74 2.52
C THR A 712 4.30 -32.24 1.30
N ASN A 713 4.21 -33.52 0.96
CA ASN A 713 5.01 -34.11 -0.13
C ASN A 713 4.51 -33.78 -1.54
N ASP A 714 3.23 -33.42 -1.69
CA ASP A 714 2.56 -33.15 -2.96
C ASP A 714 1.66 -31.91 -2.83
N THR A 715 1.40 -31.21 -3.93
CA THR A 715 0.44 -30.09 -3.92
C THR A 715 -1.01 -30.61 -3.90
N VAL A 716 -1.77 -30.25 -2.87
CA VAL A 716 -3.16 -30.71 -2.66
C VAL A 716 -4.14 -29.56 -2.87
N THR A 717 -5.01 -29.67 -3.88
CA THR A 717 -6.07 -28.69 -4.16
C THR A 717 -7.27 -28.88 -3.24
N ASN A 718 -7.49 -27.95 -2.31
CA ASN A 718 -8.65 -27.96 -1.42
C ASN A 718 -9.84 -27.16 -1.96
N VAL A 719 -11.05 -27.52 -1.50
CA VAL A 719 -12.34 -26.88 -1.85
C VAL A 719 -12.40 -25.40 -1.38
N ASP A 720 -11.60 -25.03 -0.38
CA ASP A 720 -11.64 -23.72 0.28
C ASP A 720 -10.72 -22.62 -0.30
N GLY A 721 -10.16 -22.81 -1.49
CA GLY A 721 -9.83 -21.71 -2.41
C GLY A 721 -8.38 -21.56 -2.86
N TYR A 722 -7.42 -22.07 -2.09
CA TYR A 722 -6.00 -22.16 -2.50
C TYR A 722 -5.45 -23.55 -2.16
N PRO A 723 -4.53 -24.11 -2.97
CA PRO A 723 -3.83 -25.34 -2.66
C PRO A 723 -3.04 -25.28 -1.34
N ILE A 724 -2.74 -26.46 -0.80
CA ILE A 724 -1.59 -26.66 0.07
C ILE A 724 -0.45 -27.08 -0.84
N TYR A 725 0.56 -26.23 -1.04
CA TYR A 725 1.68 -26.52 -1.93
C TYR A 725 2.65 -27.54 -1.34
N ARG A 726 3.33 -28.28 -2.21
CA ARG A 726 4.46 -29.13 -1.82
C ARG A 726 5.52 -28.33 -1.05
N ARG A 727 5.89 -28.88 0.11
CA ARG A 727 6.93 -28.44 1.03
C ARG A 727 7.59 -29.70 1.58
N ARG A 728 8.60 -30.25 0.89
CA ARG A 728 9.32 -31.43 1.39
C ARG A 728 10.14 -31.07 2.62
N ASN A 729 10.21 -31.97 3.60
CA ASN A 729 11.16 -31.86 4.70
C ASN A 729 12.58 -32.23 4.23
N PRO A 730 13.65 -31.83 4.95
CA PRO A 730 15.02 -32.13 4.56
C PRO A 730 15.27 -33.63 4.31
N GLU A 731 14.69 -34.51 5.12
CA GLU A 731 14.81 -35.98 4.98
C GLU A 731 14.25 -36.53 3.65
N ASN A 732 13.25 -35.87 3.04
CA ASN A 732 12.69 -36.24 1.73
C ASN A 732 13.18 -35.31 0.60
N GLY A 733 14.37 -34.73 0.73
CA GLY A 733 14.98 -33.89 -0.31
C GLY A 733 14.42 -32.47 -0.39
N GLY A 734 13.87 -31.96 0.72
CA GLY A 734 13.72 -30.52 0.93
C GLY A 734 15.06 -29.87 1.27
N GLN A 735 15.13 -28.54 1.16
CA GLN A 735 16.31 -27.75 1.51
C GLN A 735 16.06 -26.97 2.81
N SER A 736 17.14 -26.61 3.51
CA SER A 736 17.10 -25.63 4.61
C SER A 736 18.39 -24.79 4.64
N PHE A 737 18.37 -23.68 5.36
CA PHE A 737 19.53 -22.81 5.57
C PHE A 737 19.44 -22.10 6.92
N ILE A 738 20.60 -21.79 7.51
CA ILE A 738 20.67 -21.04 8.76
C ILE A 738 20.55 -19.54 8.46
N LYS A 739 19.66 -18.85 9.18
CA LYS A 739 19.51 -17.39 9.12
C LYS A 739 19.66 -16.78 10.51
N ASN A 740 20.65 -15.92 10.68
CA ASN A 740 20.79 -15.14 11.91
C ASN A 740 19.69 -14.08 11.99
N ILE A 741 18.89 -14.13 13.04
CA ILE A 741 17.81 -13.19 13.34
C ILE A 741 17.99 -12.74 14.80
N ILE A 742 18.37 -11.48 15.00
CA ILE A 742 18.56 -10.87 16.33
C ILE A 742 19.54 -11.70 17.18
N ASN A 743 20.74 -11.92 16.65
CA ASN A 743 21.82 -12.72 17.25
C ASN A 743 21.44 -14.18 17.59
N THR A 744 20.35 -14.69 17.03
CA THR A 744 19.91 -16.08 17.16
C THR A 744 19.94 -16.75 15.79
N ASP A 745 20.63 -17.88 15.68
CA ASP A 745 20.61 -18.68 14.46
C ASP A 745 19.34 -19.53 14.41
N ILE A 746 18.55 -19.34 13.35
CA ILE A 746 17.30 -20.06 13.12
C ILE A 746 17.48 -20.89 11.84
N ASP A 747 17.22 -22.20 11.94
CA ASP A 747 17.15 -23.09 10.77
C ASP A 747 15.83 -22.85 10.03
N ILE A 748 15.94 -22.42 8.78
CA ILE A 748 14.83 -22.06 7.90
C ILE A 748 14.73 -23.08 6.79
N ASP A 749 13.69 -23.92 6.87
CA ASP A 749 13.34 -24.93 5.88
C ASP A 749 12.15 -24.51 5.00
N ASN A 750 11.74 -25.41 4.10
CA ASN A 750 10.59 -25.25 3.19
C ASN A 750 9.26 -24.85 3.86
N ARG A 751 9.07 -25.00 5.19
CA ARG A 751 7.86 -24.51 5.88
C ARG A 751 7.74 -22.99 5.84
N TRP A 752 8.87 -22.30 5.77
CA TRP A 752 8.95 -20.84 5.87
C TRP A 752 8.81 -20.12 4.53
N VAL A 753 8.69 -20.82 3.40
CA VAL A 753 8.64 -20.19 2.07
C VAL A 753 7.21 -19.77 1.70
N VAL A 754 7.03 -18.54 1.23
CA VAL A 754 5.78 -18.05 0.63
C VAL A 754 5.70 -18.57 -0.82
N PRO A 755 4.56 -19.12 -1.30
CA PRO A 755 4.49 -19.69 -2.65
C PRO A 755 4.77 -18.64 -3.72
N TYR A 756 5.64 -18.97 -4.66
CA TYR A 756 6.20 -18.02 -5.63
C TYR A 756 6.32 -18.66 -7.01
N SER A 757 6.38 -17.85 -8.06
CA SER A 757 6.75 -18.33 -9.39
C SER A 757 8.24 -18.09 -9.63
N PRO A 758 9.06 -19.14 -9.91
CA PRO A 758 10.49 -18.98 -10.19
C PRO A 758 10.77 -17.90 -11.24
N LEU A 759 10.02 -17.93 -12.35
CA LEU A 759 10.12 -16.94 -13.41
C LEU A 759 9.89 -15.51 -12.89
N LEU A 760 8.77 -15.23 -12.22
CA LEU A 760 8.44 -13.87 -11.79
C LEU A 760 9.42 -13.37 -10.71
N SER A 761 9.76 -14.21 -9.73
CA SER A 761 10.68 -13.84 -8.65
C SER A 761 12.06 -13.50 -9.17
N LYS A 762 12.62 -14.30 -10.10
CA LYS A 762 13.92 -14.02 -10.73
C LYS A 762 13.89 -12.82 -11.68
N THR A 763 12.79 -12.63 -12.41
CA THR A 763 12.59 -11.50 -13.34
C THR A 763 12.55 -10.16 -12.61
N TYR A 764 11.92 -10.09 -11.43
CA TYR A 764 11.66 -8.82 -10.74
C TYR A 764 12.44 -8.62 -9.43
N ASN A 765 13.12 -9.63 -8.89
CA ASN A 765 13.85 -9.59 -7.62
C ASN A 765 13.07 -8.84 -6.52
N ALA A 766 11.98 -9.42 -6.08
CA ALA A 766 11.06 -8.81 -5.11
C ALA A 766 10.22 -9.88 -4.40
N HIS A 767 9.50 -9.47 -3.36
CA HIS A 767 8.47 -10.32 -2.75
C HIS A 767 7.26 -10.43 -3.69
N ILE A 768 7.15 -11.56 -4.39
CA ILE A 768 6.05 -11.89 -5.30
C ILE A 768 5.38 -13.19 -4.86
N ASN A 769 4.25 -13.10 -4.16
CA ASN A 769 3.43 -14.26 -3.82
C ASN A 769 2.61 -14.66 -5.05
N VAL A 770 2.55 -15.95 -5.38
CA VAL A 770 1.76 -16.47 -6.51
C VAL A 770 0.90 -17.64 -6.03
N GLU A 771 -0.40 -17.47 -6.13
CA GLU A 771 -1.41 -18.39 -5.61
C GLU A 771 -2.33 -18.89 -6.72
N PHE A 772 -2.50 -20.20 -6.86
CA PHE A 772 -3.49 -20.78 -7.77
C PHE A 772 -4.89 -20.74 -7.16
N CYS A 773 -5.82 -20.07 -7.82
CA CYS A 773 -7.19 -19.91 -7.31
C CYS A 773 -8.03 -21.17 -7.60
N SER A 774 -8.20 -22.07 -6.63
CA SER A 774 -9.03 -23.28 -6.79
C SER A 774 -10.54 -22.98 -6.77
N SER A 775 -10.96 -21.81 -6.26
CA SER A 775 -12.37 -21.44 -6.07
C SER A 775 -12.65 -19.99 -6.47
N VAL A 776 -13.92 -19.69 -6.77
CA VAL A 776 -14.41 -18.30 -6.87
C VAL A 776 -14.20 -17.52 -5.56
N LYS A 777 -14.06 -18.20 -4.41
CA LYS A 777 -13.77 -17.59 -3.10
C LYS A 777 -12.52 -16.69 -3.12
N SER A 778 -11.56 -16.89 -4.02
CA SER A 778 -10.36 -16.04 -4.14
C SER A 778 -10.69 -14.58 -4.48
N ILE A 779 -11.85 -14.28 -5.09
CA ILE A 779 -12.32 -12.89 -5.32
C ILE A 779 -12.46 -12.10 -4.01
N LYS A 780 -12.70 -12.78 -2.88
CA LYS A 780 -12.83 -12.14 -1.56
C LYS A 780 -11.58 -11.34 -1.18
N TYR A 781 -10.41 -11.70 -1.70
CA TYR A 781 -9.17 -10.97 -1.41
C TYR A 781 -9.16 -9.62 -2.12
N ILE A 782 -9.40 -9.56 -3.43
CA ILE A 782 -9.44 -8.25 -4.11
C ILE A 782 -10.60 -7.38 -3.56
N CYS A 783 -11.77 -7.97 -3.29
CA CYS A 783 -12.87 -7.25 -2.66
C CYS A 783 -12.52 -6.76 -1.25
N LYS A 784 -11.71 -7.51 -0.47
CA LYS A 784 -11.20 -7.05 0.84
C LYS A 784 -10.30 -5.83 0.67
N TYR A 785 -9.37 -5.83 -0.28
CA TYR A 785 -8.46 -4.69 -0.50
C TYR A 785 -9.13 -3.48 -1.14
N VAL A 786 -10.21 -3.67 -1.92
CA VAL A 786 -11.08 -2.58 -2.39
C VAL A 786 -11.87 -1.96 -1.23
N HIS A 787 -12.50 -2.77 -0.37
CA HIS A 787 -13.26 -2.28 0.80
C HIS A 787 -12.38 -1.70 1.92
N LYS A 788 -11.13 -2.17 2.05
CA LYS A 788 -10.21 -1.72 3.09
C LYS A 788 -9.95 -0.22 3.01
N GLY A 789 -9.95 0.34 1.80
CA GLY A 789 -9.58 1.72 1.53
C GLY A 789 -8.12 2.02 1.93
N SER A 790 -7.83 3.30 2.17
CA SER A 790 -6.69 3.65 3.04
C SER A 790 -6.98 3.12 4.44
N ASP A 791 -5.94 2.73 5.20
CA ASP A 791 -6.11 2.21 6.56
C ASP A 791 -7.02 3.14 7.39
N MET A 792 -8.05 2.58 8.02
CA MET A 792 -9.01 3.32 8.84
C MET A 792 -8.95 2.89 10.30
N ALA A 793 -8.88 3.87 11.19
CA ALA A 793 -8.98 3.66 12.62
C ALA A 793 -10.46 3.60 13.08
N VAL A 794 -10.92 2.44 13.55
CA VAL A 794 -12.28 2.29 14.08
C VAL A 794 -12.35 2.87 15.50
N PHE A 795 -12.94 4.06 15.63
CA PHE A 795 -13.30 4.64 16.91
C PHE A 795 -14.73 5.18 16.86
N ARG A 796 -15.48 4.97 17.94
CA ARG A 796 -16.70 5.74 18.19
C ARG A 796 -16.26 7.14 18.62
N VAL A 797 -16.47 8.14 17.78
CA VAL A 797 -16.34 9.55 18.18
C VAL A 797 -17.55 9.90 19.03
N GLU A 798 -17.45 9.66 20.34
CA GLU A 798 -18.29 10.34 21.31
C GLU A 798 -17.73 11.76 21.46
N ASN A 799 -18.55 12.77 21.14
CA ASN A 799 -18.18 14.16 21.37
C ASN A 799 -17.97 14.37 22.87
N THR A 800 -16.73 14.62 23.29
CA THR A 800 -16.41 15.00 24.68
C THR A 800 -16.91 16.41 25.03
N ASN A 801 -17.24 17.22 24.02
CA ASN A 801 -18.00 18.44 24.18
C ASN A 801 -19.51 18.14 24.16
N VAL A 802 -20.17 18.29 25.31
CA VAL A 802 -21.64 18.15 25.47
C VAL A 802 -22.42 19.09 24.51
N ASN A 803 -21.81 20.21 24.11
CA ASN A 803 -22.39 21.22 23.24
C ASN A 803 -21.95 21.14 21.76
N ALA A 804 -21.11 20.16 21.39
CA ALA A 804 -20.72 19.99 19.99
C ALA A 804 -21.79 19.17 19.23
N PRO A 805 -22.28 19.63 18.07
CA PRO A 805 -23.30 18.90 17.32
C PRO A 805 -22.78 17.49 16.97
N PRO A 806 -23.64 16.46 17.04
CA PRO A 806 -23.23 15.09 16.76
C PRO A 806 -22.64 14.98 15.35
N VAL A 807 -21.66 14.08 15.16
CA VAL A 807 -21.05 13.83 13.84
C VAL A 807 -22.16 13.48 12.85
N ASN A 808 -22.40 14.37 11.89
CA ASN A 808 -23.45 14.21 10.90
C ASN A 808 -23.15 12.98 10.04
N LYS A 809 -23.91 11.89 10.25
CA LYS A 809 -23.78 10.64 9.49
C LYS A 809 -24.11 10.83 8.00
N ASN A 810 -24.78 11.92 7.66
CA ASN A 810 -25.19 12.28 6.30
C ASN A 810 -24.12 13.10 5.55
N ASP A 811 -22.98 13.42 6.19
CA ASP A 811 -21.79 14.02 5.55
C ASP A 811 -20.68 12.97 5.35
N GLU A 812 -20.65 12.38 4.16
CA GLU A 812 -19.65 11.37 3.79
C GLU A 812 -18.23 11.91 3.72
N ILE A 813 -18.03 13.22 3.52
CA ILE A 813 -16.69 13.83 3.50
C ILE A 813 -16.12 13.81 4.92
N THR A 814 -16.94 14.17 5.91
CA THR A 814 -16.56 14.11 7.32
C THR A 814 -16.26 12.67 7.74
N LEU A 815 -17.07 11.69 7.32
CA LEU A 815 -16.79 10.27 7.56
C LEU A 815 -15.50 9.78 6.88
N TYR A 816 -15.23 10.20 5.64
CA TYR A 816 -14.01 9.87 4.90
C TYR A 816 -12.74 10.42 5.57
N GLN A 817 -12.83 11.61 6.16
CA GLN A 817 -11.70 12.27 6.82
C GLN A 817 -11.41 11.67 8.21
N ILE A 818 -12.42 11.42 9.06
CA ILE A 818 -12.24 11.02 10.48
C ILE A 818 -11.42 9.73 10.66
N GLY A 819 -11.55 8.76 9.76
CA GLY A 819 -10.92 7.45 9.90
C GLY A 819 -9.50 7.35 9.33
N ARG A 820 -9.16 8.18 8.33
CA ARG A 820 -8.12 7.85 7.34
C ARG A 820 -6.69 8.12 7.80
N TYR A 821 -5.81 7.14 7.57
CA TYR A 821 -4.36 7.34 7.58
C TYR A 821 -3.82 7.71 6.18
N ILE A 822 -2.81 8.58 6.15
CA ILE A 822 -2.03 8.92 4.95
C ILE A 822 -0.55 8.67 5.24
N SER A 823 0.14 7.97 4.34
CA SER A 823 1.61 7.76 4.39
C SER A 823 2.34 8.54 3.31
N SER A 824 3.61 8.87 3.52
CA SER A 824 4.40 9.67 2.55
C SER A 824 4.60 8.99 1.19
N ASN A 825 4.49 7.66 1.10
CA ASN A 825 4.54 6.93 -0.16
C ASN A 825 3.19 6.91 -0.88
N GLU A 826 2.07 6.78 -0.14
CA GLU A 826 0.73 7.00 -0.71
C GLU A 826 0.62 8.44 -1.23
N ALA A 827 1.07 9.42 -0.44
CA ALA A 827 1.07 10.83 -0.83
C ALA A 827 1.83 11.07 -2.15
N ALA A 828 3.06 10.54 -2.28
CA ALA A 828 3.82 10.62 -3.53
C ALA A 828 3.07 9.99 -4.73
N TRP A 829 2.51 8.80 -4.56
CA TRP A 829 1.70 8.12 -5.60
C TRP A 829 0.48 8.94 -6.03
N ARG A 830 -0.21 9.56 -5.07
CA ARG A 830 -1.38 10.41 -5.29
C ARG A 830 -1.03 11.74 -5.94
N ILE A 831 0.08 12.37 -5.54
CA ILE A 831 0.60 13.61 -6.16
C ILE A 831 0.93 13.38 -7.64
N PHE A 832 1.64 12.29 -7.98
CA PHE A 832 1.88 11.93 -9.38
C PHE A 832 0.63 11.43 -10.13
N GLY A 833 -0.52 11.29 -9.45
CA GLY A 833 -1.80 10.91 -10.05
C GLY A 833 -1.84 9.47 -10.54
N PHE A 834 -1.10 8.55 -9.91
CA PHE A 834 -1.10 7.15 -10.31
C PHE A 834 -2.41 6.45 -9.89
N PRO A 835 -3.02 5.64 -10.78
CA PRO A 835 -4.23 4.91 -10.45
C PRO A 835 -3.92 3.80 -9.44
N ILE A 836 -4.84 3.62 -8.50
CA ILE A 836 -4.75 2.55 -7.49
C ILE A 836 -5.29 1.23 -8.04
N HIS A 837 -6.36 1.29 -8.84
CA HIS A 837 -7.00 0.15 -9.44
C HIS A 837 -6.92 0.27 -10.97
N GLU A 838 -6.62 -0.83 -11.65
CA GLU A 838 -6.78 -0.97 -13.10
C GLU A 838 -7.38 -2.35 -13.40
N ARG A 839 -8.08 -2.46 -14.53
CA ARG A 839 -8.74 -3.69 -15.00
C ARG A 839 -8.86 -3.66 -16.52
N ASP A 840 -8.88 -4.85 -17.11
CA ASP A 840 -9.00 -5.06 -18.55
C ASP A 840 -9.73 -6.40 -18.79
N PRO A 841 -10.83 -6.43 -19.57
CA PRO A 841 -11.46 -5.28 -20.23
C PRO A 841 -12.06 -4.28 -19.24
N ALA A 842 -12.27 -3.03 -19.68
CA ALA A 842 -12.98 -2.03 -18.89
C ALA A 842 -14.46 -2.42 -18.73
N VAL A 843 -14.97 -2.41 -17.50
CA VAL A 843 -16.42 -2.54 -17.25
C VAL A 843 -17.06 -1.16 -17.40
N VAL A 844 -18.09 -1.08 -18.24
CA VAL A 844 -18.92 0.12 -18.40
C VAL A 844 -20.29 -0.18 -17.81
N GLN A 845 -20.67 0.53 -16.76
CA GLN A 845 -22.00 0.43 -16.19
C GLN A 845 -23.00 1.19 -17.07
N LEU A 846 -23.94 0.47 -17.67
CA LEU A 846 -25.07 1.07 -18.37
C LEU A 846 -26.12 1.51 -17.35
N ALA A 847 -26.50 2.78 -17.38
CA ALA A 847 -27.55 3.31 -16.53
C ALA A 847 -28.92 2.89 -17.07
N ILE A 848 -29.42 1.74 -16.60
CA ILE A 848 -30.79 1.31 -16.89
C ILE A 848 -31.75 2.21 -16.10
N HIS A 849 -32.68 2.84 -16.81
CA HIS A 849 -33.79 3.57 -16.20
C HIS A 849 -35.10 2.81 -16.38
N LEU A 850 -36.09 3.13 -15.55
CA LEU A 850 -37.45 2.63 -15.74
C LEU A 850 -38.08 3.24 -17.01
N GLU A 851 -39.12 2.59 -17.51
CA GLU A 851 -39.95 3.11 -18.60
C GLU A 851 -40.46 4.51 -18.24
N ASN A 852 -40.35 5.47 -19.17
CA ASN A 852 -40.59 6.92 -18.99
C ASN A 852 -39.61 7.69 -18.06
N GLY A 853 -38.60 7.05 -17.48
CA GLY A 853 -37.60 7.72 -16.62
C GLY A 853 -36.36 8.23 -17.35
N GLN A 854 -36.43 9.31 -18.14
CA GLN A 854 -35.24 9.81 -18.85
C GLN A 854 -34.19 10.50 -17.96
N ARG A 855 -32.90 10.20 -18.18
CA ARG A 855 -31.78 10.87 -17.50
C ARG A 855 -31.28 12.06 -18.31
N VAL A 856 -31.86 13.23 -18.08
CA VAL A 856 -31.61 14.45 -18.88
C VAL A 856 -30.23 15.06 -18.57
N PHE A 857 -29.22 14.84 -19.43
CA PHE A 857 -27.95 15.55 -19.34
C PHE A 857 -28.04 16.94 -19.97
N SER A 858 -28.10 17.99 -19.14
CA SER A 858 -27.96 19.37 -19.62
C SER A 858 -26.48 19.72 -19.78
N ARG A 859 -25.98 19.71 -21.03
CA ARG A 859 -24.74 20.43 -21.36
C ARG A 859 -25.06 21.91 -21.50
N THR A 860 -24.47 22.73 -20.64
CA THR A 860 -24.60 24.19 -20.70
C THR A 860 -24.15 24.69 -22.07
N ARG A 861 -25.12 25.12 -22.90
CA ARG A 861 -24.96 25.53 -24.30
C ARG A 861 -24.52 24.42 -25.28
N GLN A 862 -25.42 23.48 -25.60
CA GLN A 862 -26.04 23.39 -26.94
C GLN A 862 -27.02 22.19 -27.02
N ARG A 863 -27.93 22.27 -28.01
CA ARG A 863 -29.13 21.46 -28.27
C ARG A 863 -29.14 20.02 -27.72
N LEU A 864 -30.28 19.67 -27.12
CA LEU A 864 -30.70 18.32 -26.74
C LEU A 864 -30.41 17.32 -27.87
N ILE A 865 -29.64 16.28 -27.55
CA ILE A 865 -29.71 14.99 -28.24
C ILE A 865 -30.34 14.04 -27.22
N VAL A 866 -31.54 13.58 -27.53
CA VAL A 866 -32.17 12.45 -26.82
C VAL A 866 -31.50 11.19 -27.34
N GLN A 867 -31.04 10.34 -26.42
CA GLN A 867 -30.69 8.93 -26.66
C GLN A 867 -31.67 8.07 -25.87
#